data_AF-A0A517SRQ3-F1
#
_entry.id   AF-A0A517SRQ3-F1
#
_cell.length_a   1.000
_cell.length_b   1.000
_cell.length_c   1.000
_cell.angle_alpha   90.00
_cell.angle_beta   90.00
_cell.angle_gamma   90.00
#
_symmetry.space_group_name_H-M   'P 1'
#
loop_
_entity.id
_entity.type
_entity.pdbx_description
1 polymer ?
#
loop_
_entity_poly.entity_id
_entity_poly.type
_entity_poly.pdbx_seq_one_letter_code
_entity_poly.pdbx_strand_id
1 'polypeptide(L)'
;MFGVRRKKKDQPVDWPQLLSLLEDDGRRAALSRRFPKPRHESFLNGLKRIDSELAEGVVALGRQVSQAARLAEFPTLAVAGMLNGGKTSLIASLLSPAGRARALRGESNDQGTHRFVLWLPDSWKADAPLWELLLKDLSDAIGHQAELLSDDPESAHQQYSNQAGEPALLGIPLVATDAALDDLGIGLLDCPDIVSDEIFGVGSPEQRRQLLGKVSTFCSAFLVVSTPGMARDRALGDILETVSDLMPGTERLLAVNKIRPRQNPDDVLSAFEPQCNRYGIKRIFGAYDYEIPKCGPYIPKQVVDGEQLIELPHDEADPLPVFFALSPDPEQNPPAQITRDRLLSQLAKDLDSPASSARFLAGRNQALSRAIWDQAIPLLKQHAQASCEKSQRAQQTLLETTVACFTKRDAQGQITELRLHQSDQVVQQLAVAFTRTAPWYARLSVRMNTMIQGQAKKAGDKIRKFVPTVLAESYAESIKSKFTSQKVGSVVDVTALASSIGRYGGDLTLPHWFPQPTGASLKQHWQLMLEQWLEAFANVDQVQIDSDALDSVAKEMWHQLPSHRKLAAGLTPLAALMATFGSVLMIGVDFGATFIAQASIVELMAAAGLTAFSTYWSGGKAAQQLNNQVAIKQMSIFYLVACHHVGIESGDPLPNIEFKNQTLAFSNPHLELEPLPGQWPQLPVHEYRPEFEKDLRNIIAPSNTQG
;
A
#
# COMPACT_ATOMS: atom_id res chain seq x y z
N MET A 1 40.04 -24.72 -23.70
CA MET A 1 39.41 -23.43 -24.04
C MET A 1 38.31 -23.12 -23.03
N PHE A 2 38.67 -22.66 -21.83
CA PHE A 2 37.69 -22.22 -20.83
C PHE A 2 37.55 -20.71 -20.93
N GLY A 3 36.45 -20.26 -21.53
CA GLY A 3 36.10 -18.86 -21.62
C GLY A 3 35.76 -18.34 -20.24
N VAL A 4 36.70 -17.63 -19.61
CA VAL A 4 36.42 -16.75 -18.48
C VAL A 4 35.43 -15.70 -18.98
N ARG A 5 34.14 -15.86 -18.64
CA ARG A 5 33.15 -14.80 -18.78
C ARG A 5 33.69 -13.61 -18.01
N ARG A 6 34.21 -12.60 -18.73
CA ARG A 6 34.49 -11.27 -18.15
C ARG A 6 33.22 -10.85 -17.42
N LYS A 7 33.30 -10.70 -16.09
CA LYS A 7 32.26 -10.00 -15.30
C LYS A 7 31.97 -8.70 -16.05
N LYS A 8 30.72 -8.48 -16.46
CA LYS A 8 30.27 -7.15 -16.89
C LYS A 8 30.77 -6.20 -15.80
N LYS A 9 31.57 -5.18 -16.17
CA LYS A 9 31.85 -4.08 -15.25
C LYS A 9 30.50 -3.61 -14.74
N ASP A 10 30.31 -3.54 -13.42
CA ASP A 10 29.11 -2.96 -12.82
C ASP A 10 29.04 -1.51 -13.30
N GLN A 11 28.33 -1.29 -14.41
CA GLN A 11 28.01 0.04 -14.88
C GLN A 11 27.01 0.62 -13.90
N PRO A 12 27.17 1.88 -13.48
CA PRO A 12 26.17 2.55 -12.66
C PRO A 12 24.82 2.47 -13.35
N VAL A 13 23.75 2.27 -12.57
CA VAL A 13 22.39 2.19 -13.10
C VAL A 13 22.09 3.47 -13.89
N ASP A 14 21.58 3.31 -15.12
CA ASP A 14 21.10 4.44 -15.92
C ASP A 14 19.80 4.95 -15.31
N TRP A 15 19.92 5.94 -14.41
CA TRP A 15 18.77 6.51 -13.70
C TRP A 15 17.72 7.11 -14.63
N PRO A 16 18.04 7.93 -15.65
CA PRO A 16 17.06 8.38 -16.63
C PRO A 16 16.27 7.24 -17.29
N GLN A 17 16.95 6.15 -17.68
CA GLN A 17 16.28 4.99 -18.26
C GLN A 17 15.39 4.28 -17.24
N LEU A 18 15.86 4.11 -16.00
CA LEU A 18 15.08 3.50 -14.92
C LEU A 18 13.86 4.37 -14.57
N LEU A 19 14.03 5.66 -14.36
CA LEU A 19 12.97 6.60 -14.03
C LEU A 19 11.87 6.58 -15.10
N SER A 20 12.24 6.57 -16.38
CA SER A 20 11.28 6.44 -17.48
C SER A 20 10.44 5.17 -17.40
N LEU A 21 10.99 4.05 -16.90
CA LEU A 21 10.24 2.82 -16.65
C LEU A 21 9.35 2.96 -15.41
N LEU A 22 9.87 3.55 -14.32
CA LEU A 22 9.14 3.71 -13.07
C LEU A 22 7.95 4.69 -13.17
N GLU A 23 8.00 5.65 -14.11
CA GLU A 23 6.94 6.62 -14.41
C GLU A 23 6.00 6.20 -15.55
N ASP A 24 6.24 5.05 -16.19
CA ASP A 24 5.46 4.63 -17.35
C ASP A 24 4.04 4.21 -16.95
N ASP A 25 3.06 5.08 -17.20
CA ASP A 25 1.61 4.84 -17.03
C ASP A 25 1.00 4.06 -18.22
N GLY A 26 1.80 3.63 -19.20
CA GLY A 26 1.38 3.01 -20.45
C GLY A 26 1.64 1.50 -20.49
N ARG A 27 2.34 1.05 -21.52
CA ARG A 27 2.53 -0.39 -21.79
C ARG A 27 3.34 -1.09 -20.72
N ARG A 28 4.32 -0.39 -20.12
CA ARG A 28 5.24 -0.94 -19.12
C ARG A 28 4.82 -0.61 -17.68
N ALA A 29 3.59 -0.20 -17.45
CA ALA A 29 3.08 0.09 -16.12
C ALA A 29 3.15 -1.11 -15.17
N ALA A 30 3.48 -0.85 -13.90
CA ALA A 30 3.60 -1.86 -12.86
C ALA A 30 2.23 -2.38 -12.38
N LEU A 31 1.20 -1.53 -12.42
CA LEU A 31 -0.15 -1.87 -11.99
C LEU A 31 -1.15 -1.70 -13.15
N SER A 32 -2.18 -2.54 -13.15
CA SER A 32 -3.41 -2.33 -13.92
C SER A 32 -4.59 -2.26 -12.96
N ARG A 33 -5.31 -1.15 -12.99
CA ARG A 33 -6.60 -1.03 -12.34
C ARG A 33 -7.65 -1.60 -13.28
N ARG A 34 -8.33 -2.67 -12.88
CA ARG A 34 -9.41 -3.32 -13.65
C ARG A 34 -10.75 -2.61 -13.44
N PHE A 35 -11.03 -2.21 -12.20
CA PHE A 35 -12.26 -1.52 -11.79
C PHE A 35 -11.92 -0.25 -10.99
N PRO A 36 -12.66 0.87 -11.12
CA PRO A 36 -13.93 1.07 -11.84
C PRO A 36 -13.77 1.39 -13.33
N LYS A 37 -12.63 1.97 -13.72
CA LYS A 37 -12.28 2.21 -15.12
C LYS A 37 -10.92 1.59 -15.40
N PRO A 38 -10.83 0.67 -16.39
CA PRO A 38 -9.58 0.07 -16.82
C PRO A 38 -8.54 1.16 -17.10
N ARG A 39 -7.44 1.13 -16.35
CA ARG A 39 -6.32 2.07 -16.52
C ARG A 39 -5.02 1.43 -16.03
N HIS A 40 -3.92 1.79 -16.69
CA HIS A 40 -2.57 1.48 -16.23
C HIS A 40 -2.06 2.56 -15.28
N GLU A 41 -1.36 2.12 -14.23
CA GLU A 41 -0.77 2.97 -13.21
C GLU A 41 0.72 2.62 -13.09
N SER A 42 1.58 3.63 -13.24
CA SER A 42 3.03 3.47 -13.12
C SER A 42 3.43 3.02 -11.71
N PHE A 43 4.68 2.56 -11.60
CA PHE A 43 5.24 2.14 -10.33
C PHE A 43 5.23 3.26 -9.29
N LEU A 44 5.70 4.46 -9.65
CA LEU A 44 5.77 5.58 -8.71
C LEU A 44 4.39 6.11 -8.31
N ASN A 45 3.42 6.16 -9.24
CA ASN A 45 2.06 6.57 -8.90
C ASN A 45 1.38 5.57 -7.96
N GLY A 46 1.52 4.27 -8.25
CA GLY A 46 1.01 3.20 -7.40
C GLY A 46 1.65 3.21 -6.02
N LEU A 47 2.97 3.37 -5.96
CA LEU A 47 3.71 3.43 -4.70
C LEU A 47 3.33 4.68 -3.90
N LYS A 48 3.30 5.86 -4.51
CA LYS A 48 2.93 7.13 -3.84
C LYS A 48 1.54 7.09 -3.22
N ARG A 49 0.60 6.35 -3.83
CA ARG A 49 -0.75 6.15 -3.31
C ARG A 49 -0.78 5.24 -2.06
N ILE A 50 0.17 4.31 -1.94
CA ILE A 50 0.23 3.32 -0.85
C ILE A 50 1.15 3.81 0.27
N ASP A 51 2.31 4.32 -0.09
CA ASP A 51 3.37 4.82 0.77
C ASP A 51 4.14 5.93 0.04
N SER A 52 3.81 7.18 0.38
CA SER A 52 4.43 8.36 -0.23
C SER A 52 5.90 8.51 0.15
N GLU A 53 6.27 8.14 1.38
CA GLU A 53 7.64 8.28 1.87
C GLU A 53 8.58 7.33 1.12
N LEU A 54 8.17 6.07 0.91
CA LEU A 54 8.96 5.11 0.14
C LEU A 54 9.07 5.52 -1.34
N ALA A 55 8.02 6.09 -1.94
CA ALA A 55 8.07 6.62 -3.30
C ALA A 55 9.08 7.77 -3.45
N GLU A 56 9.06 8.72 -2.51
CA GLU A 56 10.02 9.83 -2.47
C GLU A 56 11.45 9.31 -2.22
N GLY A 57 11.62 8.33 -1.34
CA GLY A 57 12.89 7.67 -1.06
C GLY A 57 13.50 6.98 -2.28
N VAL A 58 12.71 6.27 -3.08
CA VAL A 58 13.19 5.65 -4.34
C VAL A 58 13.68 6.70 -5.33
N VAL A 59 12.95 7.81 -5.48
CA VAL A 59 13.35 8.90 -6.38
C VAL A 59 14.63 9.59 -5.89
N ALA A 60 14.74 9.83 -4.58
CA ALA A 60 15.94 10.41 -3.97
C ALA A 60 17.17 9.51 -4.19
N LEU A 61 17.07 8.20 -3.88
CA LEU A 61 18.13 7.23 -4.12
C LEU A 61 18.52 7.15 -5.61
N GLY A 62 17.54 7.26 -6.51
CA GLY A 62 17.79 7.32 -7.94
C GLY A 62 18.62 8.53 -8.38
N ARG A 63 18.27 9.72 -7.87
CA ARG A 63 19.04 10.95 -8.09
C ARG A 63 20.46 10.81 -7.55
N GLN A 64 20.61 10.26 -6.35
CA GLN A 64 21.91 10.00 -5.74
C GLN A 64 22.77 9.08 -6.60
N VAL A 65 22.21 7.99 -7.14
CA VAL A 65 22.92 7.09 -8.06
C VAL A 65 23.37 7.82 -9.32
N SER A 66 22.49 8.67 -9.89
CA SER A 66 22.82 9.45 -11.08
C SER A 66 23.95 10.46 -10.86
N GLN A 67 24.10 10.98 -9.64
CA GLN A 67 25.10 11.98 -9.27
C GLN A 67 26.38 11.35 -8.70
N ALA A 68 26.31 10.10 -8.24
CA ALA A 68 27.37 9.44 -7.49
C ALA A 68 28.71 9.36 -8.24
N ALA A 69 28.69 9.23 -9.57
CA ALA A 69 29.93 9.17 -10.35
C ALA A 69 30.75 10.47 -10.27
N ARG A 70 30.08 11.63 -10.19
CA ARG A 70 30.74 12.93 -10.02
C ARG A 70 31.19 13.14 -8.59
N LEU A 71 30.38 12.71 -7.63
CA LEU A 71 30.67 12.87 -6.20
C LEU A 71 31.75 11.90 -5.69
N ALA A 72 32.01 10.81 -6.42
CA ALA A 72 33.04 9.84 -6.04
C ALA A 72 34.47 10.40 -6.08
N GLU A 73 34.68 11.54 -6.74
CA GLU A 73 35.94 12.31 -6.75
C GLU A 73 36.07 13.26 -5.54
N PHE A 74 35.01 13.41 -4.75
CA PHE A 74 34.92 14.32 -3.60
C PHE A 74 34.58 13.54 -2.32
N PRO A 75 35.52 12.75 -1.79
CA PRO A 75 35.26 11.84 -0.70
C PRO A 75 34.82 12.57 0.59
N THR A 76 33.75 12.08 1.21
CA THR A 76 33.29 12.55 2.52
C THR A 76 33.48 11.46 3.57
N LEU A 77 34.13 11.81 4.68
CA LEU A 77 34.36 10.96 5.83
C LEU A 77 33.35 11.28 6.94
N ALA A 78 32.51 10.30 7.29
CA ALA A 78 31.67 10.41 8.48
C ALA A 78 32.47 10.06 9.73
N VAL A 79 32.44 10.94 10.73
CA VAL A 79 33.07 10.74 12.03
C VAL A 79 31.97 10.53 13.05
N ALA A 80 31.93 9.34 13.66
CA ALA A 80 30.98 9.06 14.74
C ALA A 80 31.67 8.30 15.88
N GLY A 81 30.97 8.08 16.98
CA GLY A 81 31.57 7.53 18.20
C GLY A 81 30.81 7.93 19.45
N MET A 82 31.27 7.41 20.58
CA MET A 82 30.61 7.60 21.88
C MET A 82 30.88 8.97 22.50
N LEU A 83 30.09 9.31 23.53
CA LEU A 83 30.29 10.50 24.35
C LEU A 83 31.70 10.47 24.96
N ASN A 84 32.38 11.60 24.91
CA ASN A 84 33.74 11.76 25.46
C ASN A 84 34.84 10.90 24.81
N GLY A 85 34.56 10.25 23.66
CA GLY A 85 35.56 9.58 22.83
C GLY A 85 36.55 10.54 22.13
N GLY A 86 36.22 11.83 22.08
CA GLY A 86 37.05 12.88 21.47
C GLY A 86 36.83 13.05 19.96
N LYS A 87 35.58 12.86 19.49
CA LYS A 87 35.18 13.10 18.09
C LYS A 87 35.51 14.51 17.63
N THR A 88 35.02 15.51 18.35
CA THR A 88 35.24 16.91 17.99
C THR A 88 36.70 17.31 18.11
N SER A 89 37.47 16.70 19.03
CA SER A 89 38.93 16.89 19.08
C SER A 89 39.64 16.28 17.87
N LEU A 90 39.16 15.15 17.35
CA LEU A 90 39.66 14.57 16.10
C LEU A 90 39.34 15.49 14.91
N ILE A 91 38.10 15.98 14.79
CA ILE A 91 37.71 16.88 13.71
C ILE A 91 38.51 18.18 13.79
N ALA A 92 38.62 18.78 14.98
CA ALA A 92 39.42 19.97 15.21
C ALA A 92 40.90 19.78 14.83
N SER A 93 41.46 18.58 14.96
CA SER A 93 42.84 18.29 14.52
C SER A 93 43.05 18.39 13.00
N LEU A 94 41.97 18.40 12.23
CA LEU A 94 41.96 18.49 10.77
C LEU A 94 41.50 19.87 10.25
N LEU A 95 41.02 20.76 11.13
CA LEU A 95 40.51 22.08 10.78
C LEU A 95 41.55 23.18 11.02
N SER A 96 41.43 24.29 10.28
CA SER A 96 42.20 25.51 10.51
C SER A 96 41.89 26.12 11.88
N PRO A 97 42.71 27.06 12.41
CA PRO A 97 42.37 27.80 13.63
C PRO A 97 40.98 28.45 13.61
N ALA A 98 40.52 28.93 12.45
CA ALA A 98 39.20 29.55 12.30
C ALA A 98 38.07 28.51 12.39
N GLY A 99 38.20 27.36 11.71
CA GLY A 99 37.25 26.25 11.83
C GLY A 99 37.23 25.65 13.23
N ARG A 100 38.40 25.52 13.88
CA ARG A 100 38.53 25.06 15.26
C ARG A 100 37.75 25.91 16.25
N ALA A 101 37.75 27.24 16.08
CA ALA A 101 37.00 28.14 16.95
C ALA A 101 35.47 27.93 16.85
N ARG A 102 34.99 27.49 15.69
CA ARG A 102 33.56 27.24 15.41
C ARG A 102 33.11 25.82 15.82
N ALA A 103 34.03 24.89 16.03
CA ALA A 103 33.73 23.53 16.47
C ALA A 103 33.47 23.46 17.99
N LEU A 104 32.49 22.65 18.43
CA LEU A 104 32.12 22.50 19.84
C LEU A 104 33.10 21.56 20.60
N ARG A 105 34.08 22.12 21.32
CA ARG A 105 35.04 21.37 22.17
C ARG A 105 34.80 21.60 23.66
N GLY A 106 35.19 20.62 24.49
CA GLY A 106 35.27 20.77 25.96
C GLY A 106 33.91 20.85 26.67
N GLU A 107 33.82 21.67 27.73
CA GLU A 107 32.60 21.88 28.56
C GLU A 107 31.38 22.34 27.74
N SER A 108 31.61 22.97 26.58
CA SER A 108 30.58 23.36 25.60
C SER A 108 29.88 22.16 24.93
N ASN A 109 30.49 20.97 25.00
CA ASN A 109 29.96 19.71 24.47
C ASN A 109 28.98 19.02 25.46
N ASP A 110 29.01 19.40 26.74
CA ASP A 110 28.23 18.78 27.82
C ASP A 110 26.80 19.35 27.96
N GLN A 111 26.40 20.32 27.14
CA GLN A 111 25.18 21.13 27.37
C GLN A 111 24.10 21.12 26.26
N GLY A 112 24.12 20.23 25.26
CA GLY A 112 23.12 20.34 24.18
C GLY A 112 22.88 19.11 23.30
N THR A 113 21.83 19.20 22.48
CA THR A 113 21.58 18.23 21.41
C THR A 113 22.29 18.69 20.14
N HIS A 114 23.29 17.95 19.70
CA HIS A 114 24.10 18.37 18.56
C HIS A 114 23.43 18.09 17.21
N ARG A 115 23.46 19.09 16.32
CA ARG A 115 23.10 18.93 14.90
C ARG A 115 24.28 18.33 14.13
N PHE A 116 24.00 17.70 12.98
CA PHE A 116 25.03 17.25 12.05
C PHE A 116 25.72 18.46 11.41
N VAL A 117 27.05 18.44 11.34
CA VAL A 117 27.83 19.49 10.65
C VAL A 117 28.70 18.84 9.57
N LEU A 118 28.53 19.27 8.34
CA LEU A 118 29.36 18.91 7.21
C LEU A 118 30.40 20.02 6.94
N TRP A 119 31.66 19.74 7.25
CA TRP A 119 32.79 20.59 6.94
C TRP A 119 33.33 20.24 5.55
N LEU A 120 33.41 21.23 4.67
CA LEU A 120 33.86 21.07 3.29
C LEU A 120 35.09 21.97 3.00
N PRO A 121 35.95 21.59 2.05
CA PRO A 121 37.02 22.46 1.56
C PRO A 121 36.49 23.80 1.00
N ASP A 122 37.21 24.91 1.24
CA ASP A 122 36.86 26.24 0.70
C ASP A 122 36.89 26.24 -0.84
N SER A 123 37.81 25.48 -1.44
CA SER A 123 37.89 25.27 -2.89
C SER A 123 36.62 24.67 -3.47
N TRP A 124 35.90 23.81 -2.75
CA TRP A 124 34.65 23.20 -3.23
C TRP A 124 33.50 24.19 -3.25
N LYS A 125 33.50 25.18 -2.34
CA LYS A 125 32.54 26.29 -2.33
C LYS A 125 32.81 27.30 -3.44
N ALA A 126 34.06 27.46 -3.84
CA ALA A 126 34.44 28.32 -4.96
C ALA A 126 33.95 27.76 -6.32
N ASP A 127 33.78 26.43 -6.43
CA ASP A 127 33.17 25.76 -7.59
C ASP A 127 31.63 25.69 -7.44
N ALA A 128 30.93 26.68 -8.00
CA ALA A 128 29.48 26.78 -7.87
C ALA A 128 28.70 25.53 -8.37
N PRO A 129 29.01 24.94 -9.56
CA PRO A 129 28.42 23.67 -9.98
C PRO A 129 28.60 22.51 -9.00
N LEU A 130 29.79 22.34 -8.43
CA LEU A 130 30.06 21.30 -7.44
C LEU A 130 29.32 21.56 -6.13
N TRP A 131 29.34 22.81 -5.66
CA TRP A 131 28.67 23.23 -4.44
C TRP A 131 27.16 22.97 -4.49
N GLU A 132 26.51 23.33 -5.60
CA GLU A 132 25.08 23.05 -5.81
C GLU A 132 24.80 21.55 -5.82
N LEU A 133 25.66 20.76 -6.46
CA LEU A 133 25.53 19.30 -6.51
C LEU A 133 25.63 18.66 -5.12
N LEU A 134 26.64 19.05 -4.32
CA LEU A 134 26.87 18.53 -2.97
C LEU A 134 25.70 18.86 -2.03
N LEU A 135 25.25 20.13 -2.03
CA LEU A 135 24.12 20.54 -1.20
C LEU A 135 22.83 19.84 -1.61
N LYS A 136 22.62 19.62 -2.90
CA LYS A 136 21.45 18.90 -3.40
C LYS A 136 21.48 17.43 -3.02
N ASP A 137 22.62 16.75 -3.18
CA ASP A 137 22.76 15.34 -2.83
C ASP A 137 22.59 15.11 -1.31
N LEU A 138 23.15 16.01 -0.49
CA LEU A 138 22.94 16.02 0.96
C LEU A 138 21.46 16.24 1.33
N SER A 139 20.80 17.18 0.65
CA SER A 139 19.38 17.47 0.87
C SER A 139 18.48 16.32 0.42
N ASP A 140 18.77 15.69 -0.72
CA ASP A 140 18.07 14.48 -1.21
C ASP A 140 18.28 13.30 -0.24
N ALA A 141 19.46 13.18 0.39
CA ALA A 141 19.73 12.16 1.40
C ALA A 141 18.91 12.34 2.68
N ILE A 142 18.91 13.56 3.22
CA ILE A 142 18.34 13.85 4.55
C ILE A 142 16.82 14.14 4.47
N GLY A 143 16.38 14.76 3.36
CA GLY A 143 15.01 15.22 3.15
C GLY A 143 14.76 16.67 3.55
N HIS A 144 15.81 17.40 3.97
CA HIS A 144 15.74 18.82 4.36
C HIS A 144 16.86 19.60 3.69
N GLN A 145 16.60 20.88 3.39
CA GLN A 145 17.60 21.78 2.84
C GLN A 145 18.66 22.10 3.91
N ALA A 146 19.93 22.01 3.54
CA ALA A 146 21.04 22.31 4.44
C ALA A 146 21.16 23.81 4.74
N GLU A 147 21.58 24.13 5.97
CA GLU A 147 21.83 25.49 6.44
C GLU A 147 23.34 25.76 6.52
N LEU A 148 23.75 27.01 6.29
CA LEU A 148 25.15 27.39 6.48
C LEU A 148 25.42 27.68 7.96
N LEU A 149 26.49 27.09 8.49
CA LEU A 149 27.01 27.40 9.81
C LEU A 149 27.56 28.84 9.80
N SER A 150 27.27 29.61 10.84
CA SER A 150 27.79 30.98 11.02
C SER A 150 29.33 30.99 11.07
N ASP A 151 29.93 32.03 10.51
CA ASP A 151 31.38 32.28 10.63
C ASP A 151 31.76 32.88 11.99
N ASP A 152 30.78 33.45 12.71
CA ASP A 152 30.93 33.91 14.09
C ASP A 152 30.89 32.71 15.07
N PRO A 153 31.92 32.48 15.90
CA PRO A 153 32.00 31.32 16.80
C PRO A 153 30.83 31.17 17.78
N GLU A 154 30.38 32.27 18.41
CA GLU A 154 29.27 32.20 19.38
C GLU A 154 27.97 31.79 18.70
N SER A 155 27.66 32.41 17.57
CA SER A 155 26.48 32.05 16.76
C SER A 155 26.57 30.63 16.20
N ALA A 156 27.77 30.20 15.77
CA ALA A 156 28.02 28.83 15.29
C ALA A 156 27.76 27.81 16.39
N HIS A 157 28.25 28.06 17.61
CA HIS A 157 28.02 27.19 18.76
C HIS A 157 26.54 27.08 19.11
N GLN A 158 25.78 28.17 19.05
CA GLN A 158 24.33 28.15 19.27
C GLN A 158 23.59 27.32 18.22
N GLN A 159 23.93 27.47 16.93
CA GLN A 159 23.37 26.67 15.85
C GLN A 159 23.69 25.18 16.04
N TYR A 160 24.94 24.87 16.34
CA TYR A 160 25.46 23.50 16.44
C TYR A 160 24.88 22.74 17.66
N SER A 161 24.80 23.40 18.82
CA SER A 161 24.31 22.80 20.07
C SER A 161 22.78 22.74 20.20
N ASN A 162 22.05 23.35 19.26
CA ASN A 162 20.59 23.47 19.27
C ASN A 162 20.05 23.87 20.66
N GLN A 163 20.63 24.91 21.28
CA GLN A 163 20.30 25.35 22.65
C GLN A 163 18.82 25.67 22.87
N ALA A 164 18.10 26.04 21.81
CA ALA A 164 16.65 26.28 21.84
C ALA A 164 15.82 24.99 22.06
N GLY A 165 16.44 23.81 21.91
CA GLY A 165 15.81 22.51 22.17
C GLY A 165 14.76 22.11 21.14
N GLU A 166 14.78 22.70 19.94
CA GLU A 166 13.77 22.42 18.90
C GLU A 166 14.07 21.08 18.21
N PRO A 167 13.20 20.05 18.36
CA PRO A 167 13.47 18.73 17.79
C PRO A 167 13.54 18.72 16.26
N ALA A 168 12.82 19.64 15.60
CA ALA A 168 12.79 19.75 14.15
C ALA A 168 14.16 20.14 13.56
N LEU A 169 14.95 20.93 14.28
CA LEU A 169 16.27 21.39 13.82
C LEU A 169 17.32 20.28 13.80
N LEU A 170 17.10 19.19 14.54
CA LEU A 170 18.00 18.02 14.55
C LEU A 170 18.06 17.30 13.21
N GLY A 171 16.98 17.39 12.42
CA GLY A 171 16.90 16.84 11.07
C GLY A 171 17.50 17.74 9.99
N ILE A 172 17.91 18.97 10.33
CA ILE A 172 18.45 19.94 9.37
C ILE A 172 19.99 19.96 9.49
N PRO A 173 20.74 19.54 8.46
CA PRO A 173 22.19 19.52 8.50
C PRO A 173 22.77 20.94 8.37
N LEU A 174 23.87 21.18 9.07
CA LEU A 174 24.68 22.39 8.95
C LEU A 174 25.86 22.14 8.01
N VAL A 175 26.24 23.15 7.23
CA VAL A 175 27.37 23.10 6.30
C VAL A 175 28.32 24.24 6.60
N ALA A 176 29.60 23.91 6.74
CA ALA A 176 30.69 24.85 6.99
C ALA A 176 31.82 24.63 5.99
N THR A 177 32.66 25.64 5.78
CA THR A 177 33.87 25.49 4.96
C THR A 177 35.13 25.87 5.72
N ASP A 178 36.24 25.23 5.37
CA ASP A 178 37.53 25.45 6.02
C ASP A 178 38.71 25.21 5.05
N ALA A 179 39.66 26.14 5.05
CA ALA A 179 40.84 26.10 4.17
C ALA A 179 41.81 24.95 4.46
N ALA A 180 41.89 24.43 5.70
CA ALA A 180 42.78 23.30 5.99
C ALA A 180 42.30 22.00 5.32
N LEU A 181 41.01 21.92 4.98
CA LEU A 181 40.45 20.79 4.25
C LEU A 181 40.80 20.82 2.75
N ASP A 182 41.24 21.95 2.20
CA ASP A 182 41.70 22.02 0.80
C ASP A 182 42.94 21.15 0.57
N ASP A 183 43.91 21.22 1.48
CA ASP A 183 45.12 20.40 1.44
C ASP A 183 44.83 18.91 1.68
N LEU A 184 43.76 18.63 2.43
CA LEU A 184 43.31 17.26 2.70
C LEU A 184 42.46 16.70 1.55
N GLY A 185 41.68 17.51 0.84
CA GLY A 185 40.81 17.06 -0.25
C GLY A 185 39.65 16.17 0.18
N ILE A 186 39.21 16.25 1.45
CA ILE A 186 38.07 15.48 1.99
C ILE A 186 37.06 16.40 2.68
N GLY A 187 35.78 16.02 2.58
CA GLY A 187 34.74 16.53 3.46
C GLY A 187 34.69 15.75 4.78
N LEU A 188 34.39 16.42 5.90
CA LEU A 188 34.21 15.80 7.20
C LEU A 188 32.77 16.00 7.66
N LEU A 189 32.06 14.90 7.89
CA LEU A 189 30.74 14.94 8.53
C LEU A 189 30.90 14.63 10.01
N ASP A 190 30.64 15.61 10.87
CA ASP A 190 30.50 15.38 12.30
C ASP A 190 29.11 14.85 12.63
N CYS A 191 29.06 13.62 13.15
CA CYS A 191 27.83 12.99 13.57
C CYS A 191 27.65 13.17 15.09
N PRO A 192 26.44 13.54 15.54
CA PRO A 192 26.10 13.53 16.95
C PRO A 192 26.15 12.11 17.52
N ASP A 193 26.19 12.03 18.85
CA ASP A 193 26.29 10.78 19.58
C ASP A 193 25.11 9.83 19.28
N ILE A 194 25.44 8.61 18.87
CA ILE A 194 24.48 7.59 18.42
C ILE A 194 23.78 6.87 19.60
N VAL A 195 24.35 6.94 20.81
CA VAL A 195 23.96 6.10 21.97
C VAL A 195 23.54 6.94 23.20
N SER A 196 23.23 8.23 23.06
CA SER A 196 22.79 9.01 24.23
C SER A 196 21.39 8.57 24.67
N ASP A 197 21.30 7.98 25.86
CA ASP A 197 20.06 7.58 26.53
C ASP A 197 19.00 8.70 26.52
N GLU A 198 17.73 8.30 26.43
CA GLU A 198 16.53 9.17 26.53
C GLU A 198 16.50 10.05 27.79
N ILE A 199 17.33 9.73 28.78
CA ILE A 199 17.42 10.34 30.12
C ILE A 199 17.77 11.84 30.07
N PHE A 200 18.43 12.33 29.02
CA PHE A 200 18.82 13.74 28.89
C PHE A 200 17.83 14.60 28.08
N GLY A 201 16.66 14.08 27.66
CA GLY A 201 15.66 14.84 26.89
C GLY A 201 16.06 15.12 25.43
N VAL A 202 17.00 14.33 24.90
CA VAL A 202 17.82 14.64 23.71
C VAL A 202 17.24 14.03 22.42
N GLY A 203 15.95 14.20 22.13
CA GLY A 203 15.32 13.59 20.93
C GLY A 203 15.34 12.05 20.93
N SER A 204 14.62 11.40 19.98
CA SER A 204 14.58 9.93 19.99
C SER A 204 15.86 9.32 19.39
N PRO A 205 16.48 8.31 20.03
CA PRO A 205 17.63 7.59 19.47
C PRO A 205 17.33 6.99 18.08
N GLU A 206 16.07 6.63 17.83
CA GLU A 206 15.57 6.13 16.55
C GLU A 206 15.67 7.19 15.44
N GLN A 207 15.28 8.44 15.71
CA GLN A 207 15.42 9.53 14.74
C GLN A 207 16.89 9.77 14.37
N ARG A 208 17.81 9.72 15.33
CA ARG A 208 19.25 9.85 15.04
C ARG A 208 19.80 8.68 14.26
N ARG A 209 19.36 7.45 14.54
CA ARG A 209 19.73 6.28 13.73
C ARG A 209 19.21 6.39 12.31
N GLN A 210 17.97 6.85 12.13
CA GLN A 210 17.39 7.10 10.80
C GLN A 210 18.16 8.18 10.05
N LEU A 211 18.49 9.30 10.71
CA LEU A 211 19.31 10.36 10.12
C LEU A 211 20.71 9.87 9.78
N LEU A 212 21.37 9.13 10.67
CA LEU A 212 22.66 8.51 10.38
C LEU A 212 22.57 7.58 9.15
N GLY A 213 21.52 6.78 9.05
CA GLY A 213 21.23 5.97 7.86
C GLY A 213 21.09 6.79 6.60
N LYS A 214 20.37 7.91 6.66
CA LYS A 214 20.24 8.84 5.54
C LYS A 214 21.58 9.46 5.15
N VAL A 215 22.33 10.04 6.10
CA VAL A 215 23.61 10.69 5.79
C VAL A 215 24.67 9.67 5.37
N SER A 216 24.56 8.42 5.82
CA SER A 216 25.47 7.36 5.40
C SER A 216 25.52 7.23 3.88
N THR A 217 24.40 7.38 3.16
CA THR A 217 24.35 7.34 1.68
C THR A 217 25.21 8.40 0.99
N PHE A 218 25.56 9.48 1.69
CA PHE A 218 26.44 10.55 1.24
C PHE A 218 27.93 10.23 1.43
N CYS A 219 28.29 9.38 2.38
CA CYS A 219 29.68 9.21 2.83
C CYS A 219 30.42 8.09 2.07
N SER A 220 31.71 8.33 1.82
CA SER A 220 32.62 7.38 1.16
C SER A 220 33.29 6.43 2.16
N ALA A 221 33.45 6.88 3.40
CA ALA A 221 34.01 6.09 4.49
C ALA A 221 33.43 6.52 5.85
N PHE A 222 33.60 5.65 6.83
CA PHE A 222 33.16 5.87 8.20
C PHE A 222 34.32 5.66 9.17
N LEU A 223 34.59 6.65 10.02
CA LEU A 223 35.58 6.62 11.08
C LEU A 223 34.89 6.62 12.44
N VAL A 224 35.02 5.51 13.17
CA VAL A 224 34.49 5.40 14.53
C VAL A 224 35.55 5.81 15.54
N VAL A 225 35.26 6.79 16.37
CA VAL A 225 36.14 7.27 17.44
C VAL A 225 35.80 6.56 18.76
N SER A 226 36.82 5.97 19.37
CA SER A 226 36.73 5.15 20.57
C SER A 226 37.91 5.42 21.52
N THR A 227 37.88 4.83 22.70
CA THR A 227 39.00 4.83 23.66
C THR A 227 39.44 3.39 23.98
N PRO A 228 40.68 3.14 24.43
CA PRO A 228 41.16 1.79 24.71
C PRO A 228 40.26 0.98 25.66
N GLY A 229 39.62 1.64 26.63
CA GLY A 229 38.71 0.98 27.57
C GLY A 229 37.42 0.45 26.94
N MET A 230 37.02 0.98 25.78
CA MET A 230 35.79 0.63 25.08
C MET A 230 35.94 -0.58 24.15
N ALA A 231 37.13 -1.19 24.08
CA ALA A 231 37.37 -2.38 23.26
C ALA A 231 36.50 -3.58 23.65
N ARG A 232 35.91 -3.60 24.85
CA ARG A 232 34.97 -4.65 25.30
C ARG A 232 33.56 -4.12 25.54
N ASP A 233 33.31 -2.86 25.20
CA ASP A 233 32.00 -2.23 25.37
C ASP A 233 31.03 -2.72 24.30
N ARG A 234 29.80 -3.04 24.74
CA ARG A 234 28.71 -3.43 23.85
C ARG A 234 28.29 -2.27 22.96
N ALA A 235 28.34 -1.03 23.46
CA ALA A 235 27.91 0.16 22.72
C ALA A 235 28.71 0.38 21.43
N LEU A 236 30.03 0.08 21.43
CA LEU A 236 30.85 0.12 20.22
C LEU A 236 30.40 -0.93 19.18
N GLY A 237 30.07 -2.13 19.65
CA GLY A 237 29.52 -3.19 18.80
C GLY A 237 28.21 -2.79 18.14
N ASP A 238 27.29 -2.19 18.92
CA ASP A 238 25.99 -1.72 18.42
C ASP A 238 26.14 -0.62 17.36
N ILE A 239 27.09 0.32 17.53
CA ILE A 239 27.40 1.34 16.52
C ILE A 239 27.94 0.69 15.24
N LEU A 240 28.92 -0.22 15.36
CA LEU A 240 29.53 -0.89 14.20
C LEU A 240 28.54 -1.79 13.46
N GLU A 241 27.61 -2.43 14.18
CA GLU A 241 26.50 -3.20 13.61
C GLU A 241 25.54 -2.29 12.85
N THR A 242 25.10 -1.20 13.47
CA THR A 242 24.24 -0.19 12.82
C THR A 242 24.87 0.32 11.53
N VAL A 243 26.15 0.69 11.54
CA VAL A 243 26.88 1.14 10.34
C VAL A 243 27.01 0.04 9.30
N SER A 244 27.26 -1.21 9.73
CA SER A 244 27.36 -2.36 8.83
C SER A 244 26.04 -2.66 8.11
N ASP A 245 24.92 -2.52 8.81
CA ASP A 245 23.58 -2.78 8.26
C ASP A 245 23.15 -1.69 7.29
N LEU A 246 23.40 -0.43 7.64
CA LEU A 246 23.05 0.74 6.84
C LEU A 246 23.89 0.82 5.56
N MET A 247 25.16 0.38 5.60
CA MET A 247 26.09 0.53 4.47
C MET A 247 26.95 -0.71 4.22
N PRO A 248 26.39 -1.77 3.59
CA PRO A 248 27.18 -2.90 3.15
C PRO A 248 28.15 -2.45 2.03
N GLY A 249 29.45 -2.38 2.34
CA GLY A 249 30.51 -2.13 1.36
C GLY A 249 31.29 -0.82 1.53
N THR A 250 30.86 0.07 2.41
CA THR A 250 31.61 1.31 2.76
C THR A 250 32.85 0.98 3.59
N GLU A 251 33.93 1.73 3.38
CA GLU A 251 35.17 1.53 4.14
C GLU A 251 34.99 1.97 5.59
N ARG A 252 35.29 1.06 6.53
CA ARG A 252 35.15 1.26 7.97
C ARG A 252 36.53 1.35 8.61
N LEU A 253 36.72 2.41 9.39
CA LEU A 253 37.97 2.78 10.05
C LEU A 253 37.69 3.01 11.53
N LEU A 254 38.71 2.80 12.37
CA LEU A 254 38.62 3.02 13.81
C LEU A 254 39.71 4.01 14.26
N ALA A 255 39.34 5.01 15.05
CA ALA A 255 40.26 5.92 15.72
C ALA A 255 40.20 5.69 17.23
N VAL A 256 41.29 5.21 17.82
CA VAL A 256 41.45 4.97 19.25
C VAL A 256 42.20 6.14 19.88
N ASN A 257 41.46 6.99 20.57
CA ASN A 257 41.99 8.17 21.24
C ASN A 257 42.32 7.88 22.71
N LYS A 258 43.12 8.74 23.34
CA LYS A 258 43.48 8.69 24.77
C LYS A 258 44.29 7.45 25.18
N ILE A 259 45.22 7.00 24.33
CA ILE A 259 46.17 5.91 24.68
C ILE A 259 47.10 6.40 25.80
N ARG A 260 47.21 5.62 26.88
CA ARG A 260 48.02 5.97 28.06
C ARG A 260 49.44 5.40 27.95
N PRO A 261 50.44 5.93 28.68
CA PRO A 261 51.85 5.51 28.55
C PRO A 261 52.15 4.05 28.91
N ARG A 262 51.22 3.38 29.61
CA ARG A 262 51.34 1.95 30.01
C ARG A 262 50.64 1.00 29.04
N GLN A 263 49.99 1.53 28.00
CA GLN A 263 49.29 0.76 26.99
C GLN A 263 50.16 0.77 25.74
N ASN A 264 50.66 -0.39 25.35
CA ASN A 264 51.39 -0.50 24.10
C ASN A 264 50.39 -0.48 22.93
N PRO A 265 50.73 0.11 21.78
CA PRO A 265 49.89 0.08 20.59
C PRO A 265 49.46 -1.33 20.16
N ASP A 266 50.31 -2.33 20.38
CA ASP A 266 50.03 -3.73 20.03
C ASP A 266 48.92 -4.31 20.92
N ASP A 267 48.92 -3.98 22.22
CA ASP A 267 47.86 -4.38 23.16
C ASP A 267 46.51 -3.76 22.75
N VAL A 268 46.55 -2.51 22.24
CA VAL A 268 45.36 -1.82 21.72
C VAL A 268 44.86 -2.54 20.47
N LEU A 269 45.74 -2.88 19.52
CA LEU A 269 45.37 -3.64 18.32
C LEU A 269 44.72 -4.98 18.67
N SER A 270 45.34 -5.79 19.55
CA SER A 270 44.80 -7.07 20.00
C SER A 270 43.46 -6.93 20.70
N ALA A 271 43.24 -5.84 21.45
CA ALA A 271 41.98 -5.60 22.13
C ALA A 271 40.79 -5.36 21.16
N PHE A 272 41.04 -4.73 20.01
CA PHE A 272 40.02 -4.42 19.00
C PHE A 272 39.93 -5.44 17.85
N GLU A 273 40.82 -6.43 17.81
CA GLU A 273 40.84 -7.49 16.79
C GLU A 273 39.48 -8.21 16.60
N PRO A 274 38.72 -8.56 17.66
CA PRO A 274 37.42 -9.20 17.51
C PRO A 274 36.42 -8.34 16.72
N GLN A 275 36.38 -7.03 17.00
CA GLN A 275 35.52 -6.07 16.28
C GLN A 275 36.02 -5.86 14.86
N CYS A 276 37.33 -5.82 14.64
CA CYS A 276 37.89 -5.67 13.30
C CYS A 276 37.52 -6.84 12.40
N ASN A 277 37.61 -8.07 12.92
CA ASN A 277 37.26 -9.27 12.18
C ASN A 277 35.74 -9.37 11.93
N ARG A 278 34.91 -9.04 12.94
CA ARG A 278 33.45 -9.10 12.81
C ARG A 278 32.88 -8.06 11.85
N TYR A 279 33.39 -6.82 11.91
CA TYR A 279 32.86 -5.68 11.16
C TYR A 279 33.79 -5.20 10.04
N GLY A 280 34.79 -6.00 9.64
CA GLY A 280 35.68 -5.69 8.52
C GLY A 280 36.38 -4.34 8.61
N ILE A 281 36.86 -3.94 9.80
CA ILE A 281 37.62 -2.70 9.99
C ILE A 281 38.99 -2.88 9.36
N LYS A 282 39.32 -2.03 8.40
CA LYS A 282 40.55 -2.18 7.59
C LYS A 282 41.79 -1.64 8.28
N ARG A 283 41.63 -0.58 9.07
CA ARG A 283 42.74 0.13 9.71
C ARG A 283 42.31 0.77 11.03
N ILE A 284 43.22 0.73 12.01
CA ILE A 284 43.08 1.40 13.30
C ILE A 284 44.08 2.55 13.35
N PHE A 285 43.62 3.74 13.68
CA PHE A 285 44.43 4.91 13.99
C PHE A 285 44.47 5.10 15.51
N GLY A 286 45.63 5.34 16.08
CA GLY A 286 45.82 5.61 17.50
C GLY A 286 46.27 7.04 17.76
N ALA A 287 45.86 7.61 18.89
CA ALA A 287 46.40 8.86 19.43
C ALA A 287 46.68 8.72 20.93
N TYR A 288 47.88 9.12 21.35
CA TYR A 288 48.24 9.22 22.76
C TYR A 288 47.49 10.36 23.43
N ASP A 289 47.21 10.20 24.72
CA ASP A 289 46.50 11.22 25.50
C ASP A 289 47.39 12.44 25.77
N TYR A 290 47.15 13.53 25.04
CA TYR A 290 47.93 14.78 25.14
C TYR A 290 47.69 15.55 26.45
N GLU A 291 46.63 15.24 27.19
CA GLU A 291 46.32 15.90 28.46
C GLU A 291 47.20 15.37 29.61
N ILE A 292 47.82 14.20 29.43
CA ILE A 292 48.78 13.64 30.40
C ILE A 292 50.22 14.01 30.01
N PRO A 293 50.96 14.76 30.86
CA PRO A 293 52.35 15.12 30.58
C PRO A 293 53.28 13.90 30.35
N LYS A 294 52.98 12.77 31.01
CA LYS A 294 53.74 11.51 30.84
C LYS A 294 53.59 10.89 29.45
N CYS A 295 52.59 11.28 28.67
CA CYS A 295 52.42 10.85 27.27
C CYS A 295 53.30 11.66 26.31
N GLY A 296 53.79 12.84 26.71
CA GLY A 296 54.57 13.75 25.87
C GLY A 296 55.73 13.12 25.09
N PRO A 297 56.50 12.17 25.65
CA PRO A 297 57.56 11.45 24.90
C PRO A 297 57.05 10.51 23.81
N TYR A 298 55.79 10.06 23.88
CA TYR A 298 55.20 9.08 22.96
C TYR A 298 54.41 9.74 21.83
N ILE A 299 53.96 10.98 22.03
CA ILE A 299 53.22 11.75 21.02
C ILE A 299 54.15 12.04 19.84
N PRO A 300 53.76 11.68 18.59
CA PRO A 300 54.53 12.03 17.40
C PRO A 300 54.79 13.53 17.30
N LYS A 301 56.06 13.92 17.20
CA LYS A 301 56.51 15.32 17.00
C LYS A 301 57.16 15.53 15.64
N GLN A 302 57.66 14.46 15.04
CA GLN A 302 58.38 14.49 13.78
C GLN A 302 57.79 13.48 12.80
N VAL A 303 57.74 13.88 11.53
CA VAL A 303 57.24 13.07 10.43
C VAL A 303 58.34 12.87 9.41
N VAL A 304 58.52 11.62 8.99
CA VAL A 304 59.44 11.26 7.90
C VAL A 304 58.68 11.22 6.59
N ASP A 305 59.10 12.04 5.64
CA ASP A 305 58.60 12.04 4.26
C ASP A 305 59.77 11.83 3.29
N GLY A 306 60.01 10.56 2.93
CA GLY A 306 61.21 10.17 2.20
C GLY A 306 62.49 10.44 3.01
N GLU A 307 63.35 11.33 2.51
CA GLU A 307 64.59 11.74 3.18
C GLU A 307 64.42 12.99 4.08
N GLN A 308 63.22 13.58 4.11
CA GLN A 308 62.94 14.80 4.87
C GLN A 308 62.31 14.50 6.24
N LEU A 309 62.77 15.21 7.26
CA LEU A 309 62.21 15.25 8.61
C LEU A 309 61.42 16.55 8.78
N ILE A 310 60.12 16.43 8.98
CA ILE A 310 59.19 17.55 9.14
C ILE A 310 58.72 17.59 10.59
N GLU A 311 58.89 18.73 11.27
CA GLU A 311 58.32 18.93 12.60
C GLU A 311 56.82 19.20 12.51
N LEU A 312 56.04 18.50 13.33
CA LEU A 312 54.60 18.75 13.45
C LEU A 312 54.36 19.99 14.31
N PRO A 313 53.47 20.91 13.89
CA PRO A 313 53.11 22.05 14.70
C PRO A 313 52.47 21.58 16.01
N HIS A 314 53.10 21.91 17.13
CA HIS A 314 52.58 21.64 18.46
C HIS A 314 52.29 22.97 19.15
N ASP A 315 51.01 23.30 19.26
CA ASP A 315 50.56 24.48 19.99
C ASP A 315 50.36 24.09 21.46
N GLU A 316 51.24 24.59 22.34
CA GLU A 316 51.11 24.34 23.78
C GLU A 316 49.88 25.02 24.40
N ALA A 317 49.34 26.06 23.75
CA ALA A 317 48.15 26.77 24.22
C ALA A 317 46.84 26.07 23.83
N ASP A 318 46.83 25.31 22.72
CA ASP A 318 45.70 24.49 22.26
C ASP A 318 46.18 23.12 21.75
N PRO A 319 46.52 22.19 22.65
CA PRO A 319 47.02 20.88 22.27
C PRO A 319 45.92 20.02 21.61
N LEU A 320 46.31 19.31 20.55
CA LEU A 320 45.43 18.47 19.73
C LEU A 320 45.94 17.02 19.64
N PRO A 321 45.05 16.03 19.46
CA PRO A 321 45.46 14.65 19.28
C PRO A 321 46.13 14.44 17.91
N VAL A 322 47.24 13.70 17.88
CA VAL A 322 47.92 13.30 16.64
C VAL A 322 47.60 11.84 16.35
N PHE A 323 46.74 11.62 15.35
CA PHE A 323 46.32 10.27 14.94
C PHE A 323 47.27 9.66 13.89
N PHE A 324 47.73 8.44 14.16
CA PHE A 324 48.57 7.67 13.26
C PHE A 324 48.12 6.21 13.19
N ALA A 325 48.29 5.57 12.03
CA ALA A 325 47.91 4.18 11.81
C ALA A 325 48.75 3.25 12.70
N LEU A 326 48.11 2.42 13.52
CA LEU A 326 48.80 1.44 14.36
C LEU A 326 49.31 0.28 13.50
N SER A 327 50.56 -0.13 13.70
CA SER A 327 51.16 -1.30 13.03
C SER A 327 51.15 -2.51 13.97
N PRO A 328 50.90 -3.74 13.47
CA PRO A 328 51.10 -4.95 14.26
C PRO A 328 52.58 -5.24 14.57
N ASP A 329 53.50 -4.54 13.91
CA ASP A 329 54.93 -4.57 14.21
C ASP A 329 55.28 -3.50 15.27
N PRO A 330 55.67 -3.88 16.50
CA PRO A 330 55.97 -2.95 17.58
C PRO A 330 57.11 -1.98 17.25
N GLU A 331 58.08 -2.41 16.44
CA GLU A 331 59.23 -1.58 16.03
C GLU A 331 58.80 -0.46 15.09
N GLN A 332 57.68 -0.66 14.39
CA GLN A 332 57.04 0.33 13.56
C GLN A 332 56.06 1.19 14.35
N ASN A 333 56.01 1.18 15.67
CA ASN A 333 55.23 2.15 16.45
C ASN A 333 56.15 3.06 17.27
N PRO A 334 57.02 3.90 16.65
CA PRO A 334 58.08 4.58 17.38
C PRO A 334 57.51 5.69 18.27
N PRO A 335 58.12 5.94 19.45
CA PRO A 335 57.80 7.11 20.25
C PRO A 335 58.36 8.34 19.52
N ALA A 336 57.49 9.27 19.14
CA ALA A 336 57.83 10.59 18.56
C ALA A 336 58.14 10.72 17.06
N GLN A 337 58.43 9.65 16.31
CA GLN A 337 58.71 9.72 14.87
C GLN A 337 57.85 8.72 14.07
N ILE A 338 57.10 9.21 13.08
CA ILE A 338 56.24 8.37 12.23
C ILE A 338 56.41 8.72 10.77
N THR A 339 56.17 7.77 9.87
CA THR A 339 56.18 8.04 8.43
C THR A 339 54.91 8.79 8.02
N ARG A 340 55.02 9.69 7.03
CA ARG A 340 53.93 10.59 6.61
C ARG A 340 52.68 9.82 6.17
N ASP A 341 52.86 8.72 5.45
CA ASP A 341 51.80 7.85 4.92
C ASP A 341 50.90 7.24 6.03
N ARG A 342 51.37 7.21 7.28
CA ARG A 342 50.62 6.65 8.40
C ARG A 342 49.78 7.68 9.15
N LEU A 343 49.96 8.98 8.90
CA LEU A 343 49.12 10.01 9.50
C LEU A 343 47.68 9.90 9.00
N LEU A 344 46.72 10.18 9.87
CA LEU A 344 45.31 10.29 9.48
C LEU A 344 45.11 11.38 8.40
N SER A 345 45.95 12.42 8.37
CA SER A 345 45.92 13.46 7.34
C SER A 345 46.23 12.96 5.93
N GLN A 346 46.78 11.75 5.75
CA GLN A 346 46.96 11.14 4.43
C GLN A 346 45.78 10.25 4.01
N LEU A 347 44.76 10.08 4.85
CA LEU A 347 43.62 9.20 4.58
C LEU A 347 42.89 9.54 3.27
N ALA A 348 42.85 10.82 2.90
CA ALA A 348 42.22 11.26 1.67
C ALA A 348 42.79 10.59 0.41
N LYS A 349 44.11 10.40 0.33
CA LYS A 349 44.75 9.73 -0.82
C LYS A 349 44.38 8.24 -0.92
N ASP A 350 44.10 7.61 0.22
CA ASP A 350 43.63 6.22 0.26
C ASP A 350 42.15 6.12 -0.14
N LEU A 351 41.34 7.12 0.24
CA LEU A 351 39.92 7.23 -0.10
C LEU A 351 39.68 7.68 -1.54
N ASP A 352 40.58 8.48 -2.12
CA ASP A 352 40.63 8.86 -3.54
C ASP A 352 41.29 7.75 -4.38
N SER A 353 40.81 6.52 -4.21
CA SER A 353 41.26 5.37 -4.98
C SER A 353 40.12 4.84 -5.86
N PRO A 354 40.40 4.37 -7.09
CA PRO A 354 39.37 3.79 -7.96
C PRO A 354 38.58 2.65 -7.32
N ALA A 355 39.18 1.94 -6.36
CA ALA A 355 38.53 0.88 -5.60
C ALA A 355 37.51 1.43 -4.58
N SER A 356 37.81 2.55 -3.92
CA SER A 356 36.91 3.25 -3.01
C SER A 356 35.71 3.83 -3.76
N SER A 357 35.95 4.55 -4.85
CA SER A 357 34.89 5.09 -5.73
C SER A 357 33.98 3.98 -6.26
N ALA A 358 34.54 2.84 -6.69
CA ALA A 358 33.74 1.70 -7.16
C ALA A 358 32.84 1.11 -6.05
N ARG A 359 33.33 1.05 -4.80
CA ARG A 359 32.53 0.58 -3.65
C ARG A 359 31.42 1.55 -3.29
N PHE A 360 31.70 2.86 -3.28
CA PHE A 360 30.70 3.90 -3.06
C PHE A 360 29.55 3.81 -4.08
N LEU A 361 29.90 3.68 -5.37
CA LEU A 361 28.92 3.48 -6.45
C LEU A 361 28.12 2.18 -6.28
N ALA A 362 28.79 1.07 -5.92
CA ALA A 362 28.13 -0.20 -5.67
C ALA A 362 27.15 -0.12 -4.49
N GLY A 363 27.52 0.56 -3.40
CA GLY A 363 26.68 0.77 -2.23
C GLY A 363 25.39 1.54 -2.56
N ARG A 364 25.49 2.64 -3.30
CA ARG A 364 24.30 3.41 -3.75
C ARG A 364 23.40 2.61 -4.69
N ASN A 365 23.98 1.87 -5.64
CA ASN A 365 23.21 0.98 -6.51
C ASN A 365 22.50 -0.12 -5.72
N GLN A 366 23.15 -0.68 -4.70
CA GLN A 366 22.57 -1.69 -3.83
C GLN A 366 21.43 -1.11 -2.98
N ALA A 367 21.58 0.11 -2.45
CA ALA A 367 20.54 0.79 -1.69
C ALA A 367 19.28 1.02 -2.55
N LEU A 368 19.44 1.54 -3.78
CA LEU A 368 18.34 1.69 -4.74
C LEU A 368 17.69 0.34 -5.09
N SER A 369 18.51 -0.69 -5.33
CA SER A 369 18.03 -2.04 -5.64
C SER A 369 17.20 -2.62 -4.49
N ARG A 370 17.65 -2.49 -3.23
CA ARG A 370 16.90 -2.93 -2.05
C ARG A 370 15.58 -2.18 -1.90
N ALA A 371 15.57 -0.85 -2.05
CA ALA A 371 14.35 -0.05 -1.96
C ALA A 371 13.30 -0.48 -2.99
N ILE A 372 13.73 -0.77 -4.22
CA ILE A 372 12.83 -1.20 -5.30
C ILE A 372 12.38 -2.67 -5.11
N TRP A 373 13.33 -3.60 -5.00
CA TRP A 373 13.06 -5.04 -5.06
C TRP A 373 12.57 -5.63 -3.74
N ASP A 374 13.13 -5.18 -2.61
CA ASP A 374 12.88 -5.80 -1.31
C ASP A 374 11.77 -5.09 -0.53
N GLN A 375 11.49 -3.82 -0.85
CA GLN A 375 10.47 -3.02 -0.15
C GLN A 375 9.27 -2.70 -1.07
N ALA A 376 9.51 -1.96 -2.16
CA ALA A 376 8.41 -1.42 -2.96
C ALA A 376 7.65 -2.47 -3.78
N ILE A 377 8.33 -3.42 -4.45
CA ILE A 377 7.66 -4.48 -5.22
C ILE A 377 6.78 -5.38 -4.34
N PRO A 378 7.26 -5.92 -3.19
CA PRO A 378 6.42 -6.69 -2.29
C PRO A 378 5.20 -5.91 -1.81
N LEU A 379 5.38 -4.64 -1.48
CA LEU A 379 4.29 -3.76 -1.04
C LEU A 379 3.21 -3.58 -2.12
N LEU A 380 3.62 -3.32 -3.37
CA LEU A 380 2.70 -3.21 -4.51
C LEU A 380 1.93 -4.50 -4.76
N LYS A 381 2.60 -5.65 -4.71
CA LYS A 381 1.97 -6.97 -4.86
C LYS A 381 0.96 -7.25 -3.74
N GLN A 382 1.36 -7.02 -2.50
CA GLN A 382 0.50 -7.21 -1.33
C GLN A 382 -0.74 -6.32 -1.42
N HIS A 383 -0.58 -5.06 -1.83
CA HIS A 383 -1.71 -4.15 -2.01
C HIS A 383 -2.64 -4.60 -3.16
N ALA A 384 -2.09 -5.03 -4.30
CA ALA A 384 -2.89 -5.55 -5.41
C ALA A 384 -3.69 -6.80 -4.99
N GLN A 385 -3.03 -7.76 -4.32
CA GLN A 385 -3.70 -8.94 -3.78
C GLN A 385 -4.79 -8.57 -2.77
N ALA A 386 -4.49 -7.68 -1.81
CA ALA A 386 -5.47 -7.23 -0.82
C ALA A 386 -6.67 -6.51 -1.46
N SER A 387 -6.44 -5.77 -2.54
CA SER A 387 -7.50 -5.11 -3.34
C SER A 387 -8.42 -6.14 -4.00
N CYS A 388 -7.86 -7.20 -4.60
CA CYS A 388 -8.64 -8.33 -5.14
C CYS A 388 -9.43 -9.06 -4.04
N GLU A 389 -8.79 -9.41 -2.92
CA GLU A 389 -9.44 -10.11 -1.81
C GLU A 389 -10.59 -9.30 -1.20
N LYS A 390 -10.42 -7.98 -1.05
CA LYS A 390 -11.49 -7.07 -0.60
C LYS A 390 -12.67 -7.09 -1.55
N SER A 391 -12.41 -7.03 -2.87
CA SER A 391 -13.47 -7.08 -3.89
C SER A 391 -14.21 -8.43 -3.86
N GLN A 392 -13.50 -9.54 -3.73
CA GLN A 392 -14.11 -10.88 -3.63
C GLN A 392 -15.00 -11.02 -2.40
N ARG A 393 -14.58 -10.51 -1.24
CA ARG A 393 -15.42 -10.50 -0.03
C ARG A 393 -16.68 -9.65 -0.21
N ALA A 394 -16.55 -8.49 -0.84
CA ALA A 394 -17.68 -7.62 -1.14
C ALA A 394 -18.67 -8.28 -2.13
N GLN A 395 -18.16 -8.92 -3.19
CA GLN A 395 -18.94 -9.75 -4.13
C GLN A 395 -19.70 -10.86 -3.40
N GLN A 396 -19.05 -11.57 -2.48
CA GLN A 396 -19.69 -12.62 -1.69
C GLN A 396 -20.84 -12.08 -0.82
N THR A 397 -20.65 -10.94 -0.14
CA THR A 397 -21.72 -10.30 0.64
C THR A 397 -22.92 -9.93 -0.25
N LEU A 398 -22.67 -9.37 -1.44
CA LEU A 398 -23.74 -9.03 -2.38
C LEU A 398 -24.43 -10.27 -2.96
N LEU A 399 -23.68 -11.33 -3.21
CA LEU A 399 -24.22 -12.62 -3.64
C LEU A 399 -25.13 -13.22 -2.57
N GLU A 400 -24.66 -13.29 -1.31
CA GLU A 400 -25.44 -13.82 -0.20
C GLU A 400 -26.71 -13.00 0.06
N THR A 401 -26.60 -11.67 -0.03
CA THR A 401 -27.74 -10.74 0.04
C THR A 401 -28.74 -11.01 -1.08
N THR A 402 -28.26 -11.16 -2.32
CA THR A 402 -29.08 -11.50 -3.50
C THR A 402 -29.80 -12.83 -3.29
N VAL A 403 -29.07 -13.87 -2.88
CA VAL A 403 -29.63 -15.20 -2.61
C VAL A 403 -30.67 -15.11 -1.49
N ALA A 404 -30.41 -14.38 -0.42
CA ALA A 404 -31.35 -14.24 0.70
C ALA A 404 -32.66 -13.56 0.30
N CYS A 405 -32.63 -12.62 -0.64
CA CYS A 405 -33.84 -12.00 -1.17
C CYS A 405 -34.65 -12.99 -2.01
N PHE A 406 -34.01 -13.65 -2.98
CA PHE A 406 -34.70 -14.47 -3.97
C PHE A 406 -34.91 -15.94 -3.57
N THR A 407 -34.58 -16.35 -2.35
CA THR A 407 -34.66 -17.77 -1.96
C THR A 407 -35.27 -18.01 -0.60
N LYS A 408 -35.85 -19.20 -0.43
CA LYS A 408 -36.29 -19.72 0.86
C LYS A 408 -35.35 -20.84 1.30
N ARG A 409 -34.78 -20.69 2.50
CA ARG A 409 -33.87 -21.68 3.09
C ARG A 409 -34.56 -22.50 4.18
N ASP A 410 -34.16 -23.76 4.33
CA ASP A 410 -34.58 -24.60 5.46
C ASP A 410 -33.76 -24.31 6.73
N ALA A 411 -34.04 -25.04 7.82
CA ALA A 411 -33.32 -24.93 9.08
C ALA A 411 -31.84 -25.34 8.97
N GLN A 412 -31.47 -26.14 7.96
CA GLN A 412 -30.09 -26.51 7.64
C GLN A 412 -29.40 -25.48 6.74
N GLY A 413 -30.08 -24.42 6.31
CA GLY A 413 -29.54 -23.37 5.45
C GLY A 413 -29.51 -23.71 3.96
N GLN A 414 -30.06 -24.85 3.55
CA GLN A 414 -30.14 -25.29 2.16
C GLN A 414 -31.26 -24.57 1.42
N ILE A 415 -31.04 -24.26 0.14
CA ILE A 415 -32.03 -23.57 -0.69
C ILE A 415 -33.14 -24.55 -1.08
N THR A 416 -34.34 -24.33 -0.52
CA THR A 416 -35.51 -25.18 -0.76
C THR A 416 -36.33 -24.73 -1.96
N GLU A 417 -36.45 -23.40 -2.15
CA GLU A 417 -37.25 -22.79 -3.21
C GLU A 417 -36.59 -21.50 -3.73
N LEU A 418 -36.71 -21.29 -5.05
CA LEU A 418 -36.36 -20.05 -5.72
C LEU A 418 -37.64 -19.20 -5.92
N ARG A 419 -37.59 -17.95 -5.46
CA ARG A 419 -38.65 -16.96 -5.59
C ARG A 419 -38.40 -16.07 -6.80
N LEU A 420 -39.50 -15.60 -7.39
CA LEU A 420 -39.49 -14.73 -8.56
C LEU A 420 -39.95 -13.34 -8.14
N HIS A 421 -39.26 -12.31 -8.66
CA HIS A 421 -39.78 -10.96 -8.60
C HIS A 421 -41.02 -10.87 -9.48
N GLN A 422 -42.11 -10.35 -8.90
CA GLN A 422 -43.39 -10.25 -9.58
C GLN A 422 -43.44 -8.94 -10.38
N SER A 423 -43.15 -9.01 -11.68
CA SER A 423 -43.25 -7.87 -12.60
C SER A 423 -44.51 -7.94 -13.46
N ASP A 424 -45.00 -6.78 -13.93
CA ASP A 424 -46.17 -6.68 -14.83
C ASP A 424 -45.96 -7.56 -16.09
N GLN A 425 -44.73 -7.64 -16.60
CA GLN A 425 -44.40 -8.46 -17.75
C GLN A 425 -44.55 -9.96 -17.48
N VAL A 426 -44.06 -10.47 -16.36
CA VAL A 426 -44.19 -11.90 -16.00
C VAL A 426 -45.67 -12.28 -15.89
N VAL A 427 -46.47 -11.42 -15.25
CA VAL A 427 -47.92 -11.63 -15.11
C VAL A 427 -48.61 -11.62 -16.48
N GLN A 428 -48.28 -10.68 -17.35
CA GLN A 428 -48.83 -10.62 -18.71
C GLN A 428 -48.43 -11.84 -19.55
N GLN A 429 -47.18 -12.28 -19.51
CA GLN A 429 -46.71 -13.45 -20.24
C GLN A 429 -47.44 -14.72 -19.78
N LEU A 430 -47.59 -14.92 -18.46
CA LEU A 430 -48.40 -16.01 -17.89
C LEU A 430 -49.85 -15.90 -18.38
N ALA A 431 -50.48 -14.73 -18.27
CA ALA A 431 -51.85 -14.51 -18.70
C ALA A 431 -52.09 -14.86 -20.17
N VAL A 432 -51.17 -14.42 -21.05
CA VAL A 432 -51.22 -14.69 -22.48
C VAL A 432 -51.06 -16.18 -22.76
N ALA A 433 -50.13 -16.87 -22.11
CA ALA A 433 -49.96 -18.31 -22.30
C ALA A 433 -51.16 -19.13 -21.84
N PHE A 434 -51.73 -18.86 -20.66
CA PHE A 434 -52.94 -19.53 -20.20
C PHE A 434 -54.14 -19.29 -21.11
N THR A 435 -54.26 -18.08 -21.64
CA THR A 435 -55.30 -17.68 -22.59
C THR A 435 -55.13 -18.42 -23.93
N ARG A 436 -53.91 -18.44 -24.48
CA ARG A 436 -53.57 -19.07 -25.76
C ARG A 436 -53.79 -20.58 -25.73
N THR A 437 -53.51 -21.21 -24.59
CA THR A 437 -53.59 -22.66 -24.39
C THR A 437 -54.94 -23.14 -23.87
N ALA A 438 -55.90 -22.23 -23.66
CA ALA A 438 -57.22 -22.55 -23.12
C ALA A 438 -58.00 -23.56 -23.99
N PRO A 439 -58.56 -24.63 -23.40
CA PRO A 439 -59.47 -25.56 -24.06
C PRO A 439 -60.74 -24.89 -24.57
N TRP A 440 -61.43 -25.51 -25.55
CA TRP A 440 -62.60 -24.92 -26.23
C TRP A 440 -63.70 -24.42 -25.28
N TYR A 441 -63.93 -25.12 -24.16
CA TYR A 441 -64.95 -24.77 -23.16
C TYR A 441 -64.58 -23.53 -22.31
N ALA A 442 -63.30 -23.14 -22.28
CA ALA A 442 -62.82 -21.94 -21.60
C ALA A 442 -62.64 -20.73 -22.54
N ARG A 443 -62.70 -20.94 -23.87
CA ARG A 443 -62.45 -19.87 -24.87
C ARG A 443 -63.57 -18.81 -24.94
N LEU A 444 -64.82 -19.17 -24.66
CA LEU A 444 -65.97 -18.26 -24.74
C LEU A 444 -65.92 -17.16 -23.67
N SER A 445 -65.51 -17.53 -22.47
CA SER A 445 -65.40 -16.66 -21.30
C SER A 445 -64.12 -15.81 -21.33
N VAL A 446 -63.03 -16.31 -21.94
CA VAL A 446 -61.82 -15.52 -22.23
C VAL A 446 -62.09 -14.38 -23.23
N ARG A 447 -62.96 -14.60 -24.23
CA ARG A 447 -63.42 -13.57 -25.19
C ARG A 447 -64.27 -12.46 -24.54
N MET A 448 -64.94 -12.73 -23.42
CA MET A 448 -65.69 -11.68 -22.69
C MET A 448 -64.75 -10.71 -21.96
N ASN A 449 -63.61 -11.18 -21.48
CA ASN A 449 -62.62 -10.35 -20.79
C ASN A 449 -61.87 -9.40 -21.76
N THR A 450 -61.71 -9.79 -23.04
CA THR A 450 -61.13 -8.92 -24.07
C THR A 450 -62.05 -7.77 -24.50
N MET A 451 -63.37 -7.87 -24.30
CA MET A 451 -64.32 -6.78 -24.57
C MET A 451 -64.19 -5.60 -23.59
N ILE A 452 -63.64 -5.84 -22.39
CA ILE A 452 -63.40 -4.81 -21.35
C ILE A 452 -62.09 -4.04 -21.62
N GLN A 453 -61.24 -4.51 -22.54
CA GLN A 453 -59.94 -3.90 -22.83
C GLN A 453 -60.00 -2.53 -23.55
N GLY A 454 -61.17 -2.13 -24.06
CA GLY A 454 -61.33 -0.98 -24.97
C GLY A 454 -61.34 0.43 -24.34
N GLN A 455 -61.39 0.60 -23.01
CA GLN A 455 -61.72 1.91 -22.39
C GLN A 455 -60.75 2.49 -21.34
N ALA A 456 -59.51 2.01 -21.19
CA ALA A 456 -58.59 2.57 -20.18
C ALA A 456 -57.22 2.99 -20.74
N LYS A 457 -56.94 4.30 -20.68
CA LYS A 457 -55.77 5.01 -21.25
C LYS A 457 -54.72 5.47 -20.21
N LYS A 458 -54.76 5.00 -18.95
CA LYS A 458 -53.78 5.36 -17.90
C LYS A 458 -53.04 4.14 -17.34
N ALA A 459 -51.76 4.30 -17.00
CA ALA A 459 -50.81 3.23 -16.71
C ALA A 459 -51.18 2.36 -15.48
N GLY A 460 -51.85 2.92 -14.47
CA GLY A 460 -52.34 2.18 -13.30
C GLY A 460 -53.58 1.30 -13.56
N ASP A 461 -54.27 1.48 -14.70
CA ASP A 461 -55.53 0.78 -15.00
C ASP A 461 -55.35 -0.50 -15.83
N LYS A 462 -54.12 -0.93 -16.15
CA LYS A 462 -53.89 -2.12 -16.99
C LYS A 462 -54.15 -3.45 -16.26
N ILE A 463 -53.93 -3.53 -14.94
CA ILE A 463 -54.17 -4.74 -14.14
C ILE A 463 -55.67 -4.91 -13.80
N ARG A 464 -56.40 -3.79 -13.66
CA ARG A 464 -57.88 -3.79 -13.54
C ARG A 464 -58.60 -4.39 -14.76
N LYS A 465 -57.89 -4.62 -15.87
CA LYS A 465 -58.44 -5.24 -17.09
C LYS A 465 -58.69 -6.75 -16.97
N PHE A 466 -58.10 -7.41 -15.97
CA PHE A 466 -58.14 -8.88 -15.88
C PHE A 466 -58.92 -9.41 -14.67
N VAL A 467 -59.32 -8.55 -13.72
CA VAL A 467 -59.92 -8.95 -12.44
C VAL A 467 -61.15 -8.08 -12.13
N PRO A 468 -62.33 -8.65 -11.80
CA PRO A 468 -63.48 -7.88 -11.33
C PRO A 468 -63.12 -7.08 -10.08
N THR A 469 -63.39 -5.77 -10.06
CA THR A 469 -62.96 -4.82 -9.03
C THR A 469 -63.28 -5.25 -7.59
N VAL A 470 -64.45 -5.84 -7.35
CA VAL A 470 -64.87 -6.30 -6.01
C VAL A 470 -64.09 -7.52 -5.52
N LEU A 471 -63.75 -8.45 -6.42
CA LEU A 471 -62.90 -9.60 -6.08
C LEU A 471 -61.44 -9.15 -5.89
N ALA A 472 -60.98 -8.20 -6.71
CA ALA A 472 -59.62 -7.67 -6.64
C ALA A 472 -59.30 -7.05 -5.27
N GLU A 473 -60.21 -6.26 -4.69
CA GLU A 473 -60.00 -5.61 -3.39
C GLU A 473 -59.92 -6.64 -2.24
N SER A 474 -60.84 -7.60 -2.18
CA SER A 474 -60.83 -8.64 -1.13
C SER A 474 -59.60 -9.56 -1.22
N TYR A 475 -59.14 -9.88 -2.43
CA TYR A 475 -57.94 -10.69 -2.63
C TYR A 475 -56.68 -9.86 -2.33
N ALA A 476 -56.67 -8.58 -2.68
CA ALA A 476 -55.56 -7.67 -2.38
C ALA A 476 -55.33 -7.54 -0.88
N GLU A 477 -56.36 -7.31 -0.06
CA GLU A 477 -56.22 -7.24 1.40
C GLU A 477 -55.76 -8.59 2.01
N SER A 478 -56.31 -9.71 1.55
CA SER A 478 -55.91 -11.05 1.99
C SER A 478 -54.46 -11.36 1.62
N ILE A 479 -54.03 -11.07 0.38
CA ILE A 479 -52.65 -11.30 -0.07
C ILE A 479 -51.69 -10.35 0.64
N LYS A 480 -52.05 -9.07 0.79
CA LYS A 480 -51.29 -8.08 1.56
C LYS A 480 -51.04 -8.58 2.99
N SER A 481 -52.09 -9.03 3.69
CA SER A 481 -51.95 -9.57 5.06
C SER A 481 -51.03 -10.80 5.12
N LYS A 482 -51.04 -11.66 4.09
CA LYS A 482 -50.17 -12.85 3.99
C LYS A 482 -48.71 -12.49 3.69
N PHE A 483 -48.45 -11.45 2.88
CA PHE A 483 -47.10 -10.93 2.63
C PHE A 483 -46.55 -10.19 3.86
N THR A 484 -47.34 -9.34 4.52
CA THR A 484 -46.94 -8.65 5.75
C THR A 484 -46.67 -9.60 6.90
N SER A 485 -47.39 -10.73 6.97
CA SER A 485 -47.13 -11.78 7.97
C SER A 485 -46.07 -12.80 7.55
N GLN A 486 -45.36 -12.57 6.42
CA GLN A 486 -44.35 -13.46 5.84
C GLN A 486 -44.83 -14.92 5.64
N LYS A 487 -46.15 -15.12 5.50
CA LYS A 487 -46.76 -16.43 5.24
C LYS A 487 -46.68 -16.83 3.77
N VAL A 488 -46.63 -15.84 2.87
CA VAL A 488 -46.52 -16.00 1.41
C VAL A 488 -45.55 -14.96 0.89
N GLY A 489 -44.54 -15.38 0.14
CA GLY A 489 -43.55 -14.48 -0.46
C GLY A 489 -42.72 -13.67 0.54
N SER A 490 -42.04 -12.65 0.02
CA SER A 490 -41.29 -11.64 0.75
C SER A 490 -41.41 -10.28 0.05
N VAL A 491 -41.46 -9.21 0.84
CA VAL A 491 -41.28 -7.84 0.36
C VAL A 491 -39.88 -7.42 0.75
N VAL A 492 -39.09 -6.93 -0.22
CA VAL A 492 -37.77 -6.35 0.04
C VAL A 492 -37.88 -4.86 -0.21
N ASP A 493 -37.90 -4.11 0.89
CA ASP A 493 -37.75 -2.67 0.90
C ASP A 493 -36.30 -2.28 1.24
N VAL A 494 -36.02 -0.98 1.25
CA VAL A 494 -34.69 -0.43 1.59
C VAL A 494 -34.21 -0.90 2.96
N THR A 495 -35.09 -1.01 3.95
CA THR A 495 -34.72 -1.39 5.32
C THR A 495 -34.38 -2.87 5.44
N ALA A 496 -35.16 -3.74 4.77
CA ALA A 496 -34.92 -5.16 4.68
C ALA A 496 -33.63 -5.45 3.92
N LEU A 497 -33.37 -4.71 2.83
CA LEU A 497 -32.15 -4.82 2.04
C LEU A 497 -30.92 -4.41 2.86
N ALA A 498 -30.98 -3.26 3.53
CA ALA A 498 -29.91 -2.80 4.44
C ALA A 498 -29.65 -3.82 5.56
N SER A 499 -30.70 -4.36 6.18
CA SER A 499 -30.57 -5.38 7.22
C SER A 499 -29.95 -6.68 6.70
N SER A 500 -30.26 -7.08 5.47
CA SER A 500 -29.70 -8.28 4.83
C SER A 500 -28.21 -8.10 4.54
N ILE A 501 -27.81 -6.95 4.01
CA ILE A 501 -26.39 -6.59 3.79
C ILE A 501 -25.63 -6.60 5.11
N GLY A 502 -26.18 -6.00 6.17
CA GLY A 502 -25.58 -6.02 7.50
C GLY A 502 -25.43 -7.44 8.07
N ARG A 503 -26.45 -8.30 7.89
CA ARG A 503 -26.41 -9.71 8.31
C ARG A 503 -25.26 -10.50 7.68
N TYR A 504 -24.92 -10.21 6.42
CA TYR A 504 -23.83 -10.83 5.68
C TYR A 504 -22.51 -10.04 5.74
N GLY A 505 -22.37 -9.17 6.75
CA GLY A 505 -21.11 -8.51 7.08
C GLY A 505 -20.78 -7.29 6.21
N GLY A 506 -21.77 -6.64 5.61
CA GLY A 506 -21.57 -5.45 4.78
C GLY A 506 -20.74 -4.35 5.45
N ASP A 507 -20.90 -4.14 6.75
CA ASP A 507 -20.12 -3.16 7.52
C ASP A 507 -18.60 -3.44 7.50
N LEU A 508 -18.20 -4.70 7.31
CA LEU A 508 -16.81 -5.14 7.26
C LEU A 508 -16.29 -5.30 5.82
N THR A 509 -17.16 -5.69 4.88
CA THR A 509 -16.79 -6.02 3.50
C THR A 509 -16.96 -4.84 2.54
N LEU A 510 -17.67 -3.78 2.94
CA LEU A 510 -17.92 -2.56 2.15
C LEU A 510 -17.26 -1.32 2.80
N PRO A 511 -15.92 -1.32 3.02
CA PRO A 511 -15.25 -0.25 3.75
C PRO A 511 -15.34 1.13 3.07
N HIS A 512 -15.61 1.16 1.75
CA HIS A 512 -15.80 2.40 0.98
C HIS A 512 -17.15 3.07 1.24
N TRP A 513 -18.16 2.33 1.74
CA TRP A 513 -19.45 2.87 2.18
C TRP A 513 -19.55 3.04 3.70
N PHE A 514 -18.70 2.36 4.48
CA PHE A 514 -18.71 2.44 5.95
C PHE A 514 -17.31 2.75 6.52
N PRO A 515 -16.66 3.87 6.11
CA PRO A 515 -15.49 4.33 6.84
C PRO A 515 -15.90 4.65 8.31
N GLN A 516 -14.97 4.46 9.25
CA GLN A 516 -15.15 4.77 10.68
C GLN A 516 -15.86 6.12 10.95
N PRO A 517 -16.54 6.29 12.10
CA PRO A 517 -17.84 6.96 12.18
C PRO A 517 -17.74 8.47 11.98
N THR A 518 -17.84 8.94 10.74
CA THR A 518 -17.92 10.37 10.43
C THR A 518 -18.85 10.64 9.24
N GLY A 519 -20.01 11.23 9.53
CA GLY A 519 -20.86 11.91 8.56
C GLY A 519 -22.30 11.39 8.46
N ALA A 520 -23.27 12.21 8.90
CA ALA A 520 -24.70 11.97 8.63
C ALA A 520 -25.02 11.90 7.11
N SER A 521 -24.18 12.52 6.27
CA SER A 521 -24.29 12.51 4.81
C SER A 521 -24.07 11.12 4.19
N LEU A 522 -23.17 10.30 4.73
CA LEU A 522 -22.87 8.96 4.19
C LEU A 522 -24.04 7.99 4.40
N LYS A 523 -24.75 8.11 5.53
CA LYS A 523 -25.99 7.35 5.78
C LYS A 523 -27.11 7.71 4.79
N GLN A 524 -27.24 8.99 4.45
CA GLN A 524 -28.21 9.45 3.44
C GLN A 524 -27.83 8.95 2.04
N HIS A 525 -26.56 9.01 1.67
CA HIS A 525 -26.09 8.45 0.39
C HIS A 525 -26.28 6.93 0.31
N TRP A 526 -26.07 6.21 1.41
CA TRP A 526 -26.33 4.77 1.48
C TRP A 526 -27.81 4.44 1.24
N GLN A 527 -28.73 5.14 1.92
CA GLN A 527 -30.16 4.95 1.71
C GLN A 527 -30.57 5.26 0.27
N LEU A 528 -30.11 6.39 -0.28
CA LEU A 528 -30.37 6.77 -1.67
C LEU A 528 -29.83 5.73 -2.67
N MET A 529 -28.64 5.17 -2.42
CA MET A 529 -28.07 4.12 -3.27
C MET A 529 -28.94 2.86 -3.24
N LEU A 530 -29.43 2.44 -2.07
CA LEU A 530 -30.33 1.28 -1.96
C LEU A 530 -31.67 1.52 -2.68
N GLU A 531 -32.23 2.73 -2.59
CA GLU A 531 -33.43 3.13 -3.34
C GLU A 531 -33.18 3.01 -4.85
N GLN A 532 -32.06 3.56 -5.34
CA GLN A 532 -31.69 3.52 -6.75
C GLN A 532 -31.40 2.09 -7.24
N TRP A 533 -30.80 1.22 -6.41
CA TRP A 533 -30.63 -0.19 -6.75
C TRP A 533 -31.99 -0.87 -6.97
N LEU A 534 -32.94 -0.71 -6.04
CA LEU A 534 -34.27 -1.30 -6.16
C LEU A 534 -35.02 -0.76 -7.38
N GLU A 535 -34.97 0.56 -7.62
CA GLU A 535 -35.60 1.20 -8.78
C GLU A 535 -34.97 0.75 -10.10
N ALA A 536 -33.65 0.73 -10.19
CA ALA A 536 -32.92 0.27 -11.37
C ALA A 536 -33.25 -1.19 -11.68
N PHE A 537 -33.29 -2.06 -10.68
CA PHE A 537 -33.70 -3.44 -10.90
C PHE A 537 -35.15 -3.55 -11.39
N ALA A 538 -36.09 -2.80 -10.80
CA ALA A 538 -37.49 -2.81 -11.23
C ALA A 538 -37.67 -2.34 -12.68
N ASN A 539 -36.84 -1.40 -13.14
CA ASN A 539 -36.87 -0.88 -14.51
C ASN A 539 -36.17 -1.81 -15.52
N VAL A 540 -35.10 -2.49 -15.10
CA VAL A 540 -34.24 -3.32 -15.96
C VAL A 540 -34.74 -4.77 -16.05
N ASP A 541 -35.51 -5.26 -15.07
CA ASP A 541 -36.08 -6.62 -15.07
C ASP A 541 -37.13 -6.81 -16.20
N GLN A 542 -36.64 -7.09 -17.41
CA GLN A 542 -37.41 -7.41 -18.61
C GLN A 542 -37.28 -8.89 -18.98
N VAL A 543 -37.37 -9.79 -17.99
CA VAL A 543 -37.22 -11.21 -18.26
C VAL A 543 -38.35 -11.72 -19.15
N GLN A 544 -37.99 -12.06 -20.40
CA GLN A 544 -38.83 -12.80 -21.31
C GLN A 544 -38.69 -14.30 -21.04
N ILE A 545 -39.83 -14.93 -20.77
CA ILE A 545 -39.99 -16.37 -20.60
C ILE A 545 -40.20 -16.99 -21.98
N ASP A 546 -39.56 -18.12 -22.26
CA ASP A 546 -39.79 -18.85 -23.51
C ASP A 546 -41.27 -19.21 -23.67
N SER A 547 -41.88 -18.68 -24.74
CA SER A 547 -43.31 -18.78 -24.97
C SER A 547 -43.75 -20.22 -25.25
N ASP A 548 -42.88 -21.06 -25.82
CA ASP A 548 -43.20 -22.45 -26.15
C ASP A 548 -43.14 -23.33 -24.89
N ALA A 549 -42.12 -23.11 -24.04
CA ALA A 549 -42.02 -23.74 -22.73
C ALA A 549 -43.18 -23.33 -21.81
N LEU A 550 -43.53 -22.04 -21.79
CA LEU A 550 -44.65 -21.52 -21.00
C LEU A 550 -45.99 -22.11 -21.49
N ASP A 551 -46.19 -22.24 -22.79
CA ASP A 551 -47.37 -22.87 -23.38
C ASP A 551 -47.47 -24.36 -23.05
N SER A 552 -46.35 -25.07 -23.08
CA SER A 552 -46.27 -26.48 -22.68
C SER A 552 -46.76 -26.66 -21.24
N VAL A 553 -46.23 -25.85 -20.31
CA VAL A 553 -46.61 -25.87 -18.90
C VAL A 553 -48.09 -25.49 -18.72
N ALA A 554 -48.57 -24.47 -19.44
CA ALA A 554 -49.97 -24.04 -19.36
C ALA A 554 -50.95 -25.09 -19.91
N LYS A 555 -50.66 -25.74 -21.05
CA LYS A 555 -51.46 -26.85 -21.61
C LYS A 555 -51.58 -28.00 -20.64
N GLU A 556 -50.45 -28.40 -20.07
CA GLU A 556 -50.39 -29.50 -19.13
C GLU A 556 -51.22 -29.20 -17.86
N MET A 557 -51.16 -27.97 -17.35
CA MET A 557 -52.04 -27.54 -16.26
C MET A 557 -53.53 -27.57 -16.61
N TRP A 558 -53.90 -27.22 -17.84
CA TRP A 558 -55.30 -27.33 -18.31
C TRP A 558 -55.79 -28.78 -18.35
N HIS A 559 -54.92 -29.74 -18.68
CA HIS A 559 -55.27 -31.15 -18.72
C HIS A 559 -55.62 -31.72 -17.34
N GLN A 560 -54.84 -31.34 -16.32
CA GLN A 560 -54.91 -31.84 -14.94
C GLN A 560 -56.12 -31.33 -14.13
N LEU A 561 -56.91 -30.41 -14.68
CA LEU A 561 -58.12 -29.91 -14.02
C LEU A 561 -59.17 -31.03 -13.79
N PRO A 562 -59.73 -31.17 -12.56
CA PRO A 562 -60.76 -32.16 -12.28
C PRO A 562 -62.00 -31.99 -13.16
N SER A 563 -62.53 -33.08 -13.72
CA SER A 563 -63.66 -33.09 -14.66
C SER A 563 -64.92 -32.39 -14.14
N HIS A 564 -65.18 -32.47 -12.83
CA HIS A 564 -66.32 -31.80 -12.18
C HIS A 564 -66.14 -30.28 -11.98
N ARG A 565 -64.90 -29.77 -12.05
CA ARG A 565 -64.60 -28.31 -12.02
C ARG A 565 -64.49 -27.70 -13.42
N LYS A 566 -64.31 -28.51 -14.47
CA LYS A 566 -64.24 -28.07 -15.87
C LYS A 566 -65.53 -27.43 -16.39
N LEU A 567 -66.70 -27.75 -15.80
CA LEU A 567 -68.02 -27.27 -16.24
C LEU A 567 -68.65 -26.16 -15.37
N ALA A 568 -68.40 -26.14 -14.05
CA ALA A 568 -69.04 -25.19 -13.14
C ALA A 568 -68.26 -23.87 -12.93
N ALA A 569 -66.97 -23.82 -13.27
CA ALA A 569 -66.06 -22.75 -12.84
C ALA A 569 -64.96 -22.43 -13.88
N GLY A 570 -65.30 -22.46 -15.18
CA GLY A 570 -64.36 -22.48 -16.32
C GLY A 570 -63.29 -21.38 -16.41
N LEU A 571 -63.32 -20.35 -15.55
CA LEU A 571 -62.26 -19.34 -15.40
C LEU A 571 -61.89 -18.98 -13.96
N THR A 572 -62.59 -19.50 -12.94
CA THR A 572 -62.34 -19.11 -11.54
C THR A 572 -60.90 -19.35 -11.09
N PRO A 573 -60.22 -20.45 -11.46
CA PRO A 573 -58.81 -20.64 -11.14
C PRO A 573 -57.88 -19.65 -11.83
N LEU A 574 -58.10 -19.34 -13.11
CA LEU A 574 -57.30 -18.36 -13.84
C LEU A 574 -57.52 -16.95 -13.30
N ALA A 575 -58.78 -16.59 -13.03
CA ALA A 575 -59.15 -15.32 -12.43
C ALA A 575 -58.58 -15.17 -11.01
N ALA A 576 -58.60 -16.24 -10.20
CA ALA A 576 -57.99 -16.24 -8.87
C ALA A 576 -56.46 -16.13 -8.94
N LEU A 577 -55.82 -16.79 -9.91
CA LEU A 577 -54.39 -16.70 -10.16
C LEU A 577 -54.03 -15.28 -10.60
N MET A 578 -54.66 -14.73 -11.64
CA MET A 578 -54.46 -13.35 -12.10
C MET A 578 -54.78 -12.31 -11.02
N ALA A 579 -55.83 -12.53 -10.22
CA ALA A 579 -56.14 -11.70 -9.07
C ALA A 579 -55.02 -11.73 -8.04
N THR A 580 -54.43 -12.90 -7.78
CA THR A 580 -53.34 -13.05 -6.82
C THR A 580 -52.06 -12.39 -7.31
N PHE A 581 -51.66 -12.63 -8.57
CA PHE A 581 -50.51 -11.96 -9.19
C PHE A 581 -50.71 -10.44 -9.28
N GLY A 582 -51.89 -9.99 -9.72
CA GLY A 582 -52.26 -8.57 -9.76
C GLY A 582 -52.29 -7.93 -8.37
N SER A 583 -52.75 -8.66 -7.35
CA SER A 583 -52.73 -8.21 -5.95
C SER A 583 -51.31 -7.94 -5.46
N VAL A 584 -50.33 -8.78 -5.85
CA VAL A 584 -48.92 -8.57 -5.49
C VAL A 584 -48.36 -7.30 -6.13
N LEU A 585 -48.73 -7.00 -7.39
CA LEU A 585 -48.37 -5.75 -8.04
C LEU A 585 -49.02 -4.52 -7.36
N MET A 586 -50.22 -4.68 -6.80
CA MET A 586 -50.94 -3.61 -6.09
C MET A 586 -50.35 -3.30 -4.71
N ILE A 587 -49.59 -4.22 -4.09
CA ILE A 587 -48.75 -3.91 -2.94
C ILE A 587 -47.86 -2.69 -3.28
N GLY A 588 -47.46 -2.57 -4.56
CA GLY A 588 -46.60 -1.51 -5.14
C GLY A 588 -47.02 -0.11 -4.77
N VAL A 589 -48.33 0.10 -4.82
CA VAL A 589 -48.96 1.41 -4.74
C VAL A 589 -49.12 1.87 -3.29
N ASP A 590 -49.17 0.93 -2.34
CA ASP A 590 -49.50 1.18 -0.93
C ASP A 590 -48.28 1.37 -0.01
N PHE A 591 -47.09 0.88 -0.39
CA PHE A 591 -45.89 0.89 0.46
C PHE A 591 -44.90 2.04 0.18
N GLY A 592 -45.19 2.93 -0.78
CA GLY A 592 -44.25 3.97 -1.22
C GLY A 592 -43.28 3.49 -2.31
N ALA A 593 -42.50 4.41 -2.89
CA ALA A 593 -42.02 4.34 -4.27
C ALA A 593 -40.94 3.28 -4.62
N THR A 594 -40.32 2.58 -3.66
CA THR A 594 -39.15 1.73 -3.94
C THR A 594 -39.12 0.44 -3.11
N PHE A 595 -39.77 -0.61 -3.61
CA PHE A 595 -39.64 -1.96 -3.07
C PHE A 595 -39.86 -3.01 -4.18
N ILE A 596 -39.45 -4.26 -3.89
CA ILE A 596 -39.71 -5.42 -4.75
C ILE A 596 -40.50 -6.50 -4.02
N ALA A 597 -41.51 -7.07 -4.70
CA ALA A 597 -42.27 -8.21 -4.18
C ALA A 597 -41.79 -9.51 -4.83
N GLN A 598 -41.43 -10.48 -4.01
CA GLN A 598 -40.89 -11.76 -4.43
C GLN A 598 -41.76 -12.90 -3.91
N ALA A 599 -42.11 -13.83 -4.79
CA ALA A 599 -42.81 -15.06 -4.41
C ALA A 599 -42.54 -16.14 -5.45
N SER A 600 -42.57 -17.41 -5.04
CA SER A 600 -42.60 -18.49 -6.03
C SER A 600 -44.00 -18.61 -6.65
N ILE A 601 -44.09 -19.10 -7.90
CA ILE A 601 -45.40 -19.35 -8.54
C ILE A 601 -46.22 -20.34 -7.71
N VAL A 602 -45.56 -21.30 -7.04
CA VAL A 602 -46.18 -22.29 -6.14
C VAL A 602 -46.79 -21.60 -4.91
N GLU A 603 -46.05 -20.69 -4.27
CA GLU A 603 -46.53 -19.90 -3.11
C GLU A 603 -47.77 -19.06 -3.49
N LEU A 604 -47.76 -18.42 -4.66
CA LEU A 604 -48.88 -17.61 -5.14
C LEU A 604 -50.11 -18.47 -5.46
N MET A 605 -49.94 -19.62 -6.11
CA MET A 605 -51.05 -20.53 -6.38
C MET A 605 -51.66 -21.08 -5.08
N ALA A 606 -50.84 -21.48 -4.11
CA ALA A 606 -51.34 -21.91 -2.81
C ALA A 606 -52.10 -20.77 -2.10
N ALA A 607 -51.58 -19.54 -2.15
CA ALA A 607 -52.22 -18.36 -1.57
C ALA A 607 -53.58 -18.03 -2.19
N ALA A 608 -53.74 -18.30 -3.49
CA ALA A 608 -54.97 -18.17 -4.27
C ALA A 608 -56.02 -19.27 -3.96
N GLY A 609 -55.70 -20.24 -3.10
CA GLY A 609 -56.55 -21.41 -2.83
C GLY A 609 -56.44 -22.50 -3.91
N LEU A 610 -55.42 -22.44 -4.76
CA LEU A 610 -55.17 -23.36 -5.86
C LEU A 610 -54.13 -24.44 -5.47
N THR A 611 -54.32 -25.06 -4.31
CA THR A 611 -53.36 -26.04 -3.75
C THR A 611 -53.13 -27.25 -4.67
N ALA A 612 -54.13 -27.69 -5.42
CA ALA A 612 -53.97 -28.75 -6.41
C ALA A 612 -53.01 -28.36 -7.54
N PHE A 613 -53.08 -27.10 -7.99
CA PHE A 613 -52.18 -26.56 -9.02
C PHE A 613 -50.78 -26.30 -8.48
N SER A 614 -50.66 -25.84 -7.23
CA SER A 614 -49.35 -25.65 -6.59
C SER A 614 -48.59 -26.98 -6.46
N THR A 615 -49.27 -28.06 -6.04
CA THR A 615 -48.68 -29.40 -5.96
C THR A 615 -48.24 -29.89 -7.33
N TYR A 616 -49.07 -29.69 -8.36
CA TYR A 616 -48.73 -30.08 -9.73
C TYR A 616 -47.50 -29.32 -10.27
N TRP A 617 -47.51 -27.99 -10.15
CA TRP A 617 -46.38 -27.15 -10.57
C TRP A 617 -45.09 -27.53 -9.84
N SER A 618 -45.19 -27.85 -8.55
CA SER A 618 -44.07 -28.32 -7.75
C SER A 618 -43.55 -29.70 -8.16
N GLY A 619 -44.36 -30.54 -8.82
CA GLY A 619 -43.96 -31.88 -9.28
C GLY A 619 -43.56 -31.97 -10.76
N GLY A 620 -43.94 -30.98 -11.59
CA GLY A 620 -43.66 -30.97 -13.03
C GLY A 620 -42.24 -30.51 -13.37
N LYS A 621 -41.44 -31.37 -14.02
CA LYS A 621 -40.05 -31.06 -14.42
C LYS A 621 -39.94 -29.80 -15.30
N ALA A 622 -40.83 -29.65 -16.29
CA ALA A 622 -40.83 -28.48 -17.19
C ALA A 622 -41.16 -27.17 -16.46
N ALA A 623 -42.13 -27.20 -15.55
CA ALA A 623 -42.52 -26.03 -14.75
C ALA A 623 -41.41 -25.61 -13.77
N GLN A 624 -40.73 -26.59 -13.15
CA GLN A 624 -39.57 -26.33 -12.30
C GLN A 624 -38.39 -25.75 -13.09
N GLN A 625 -38.07 -26.31 -14.26
CA GLN A 625 -36.98 -25.81 -15.12
C GLN A 625 -37.23 -24.36 -15.54
N LEU A 626 -38.46 -24.05 -15.97
CA LEU A 626 -38.87 -22.70 -16.35
C LEU A 626 -38.74 -21.73 -15.16
N ASN A 627 -39.27 -22.11 -14.00
CA ASN A 627 -39.19 -21.29 -12.78
C ASN A 627 -37.73 -21.02 -12.38
N ASN A 628 -36.87 -22.04 -12.43
CA ASN A 628 -35.46 -21.90 -12.07
C ASN A 628 -34.71 -21.00 -13.07
N GLN A 629 -34.95 -21.15 -14.36
CA GLN A 629 -34.30 -20.31 -15.39
C GLN A 629 -34.66 -18.84 -15.22
N VAL A 630 -35.95 -18.53 -15.01
CA VAL A 630 -36.42 -17.16 -14.81
C VAL A 630 -35.86 -16.59 -13.50
N ALA A 631 -35.89 -17.37 -12.41
CA ALA A 631 -35.38 -16.93 -11.11
C ALA A 631 -33.87 -16.65 -11.14
N ILE A 632 -33.07 -17.53 -11.74
CA ILE A 632 -31.62 -17.32 -11.88
C ILE A 632 -31.32 -16.08 -12.72
N LYS A 633 -32.08 -15.85 -13.79
CA LYS A 633 -31.92 -14.64 -14.62
C LYS A 633 -32.27 -13.36 -13.84
N GLN A 634 -33.36 -13.36 -13.08
CA GLN A 634 -33.70 -12.22 -12.22
C GLN A 634 -32.65 -11.99 -11.12
N MET A 635 -32.17 -13.06 -10.47
CA MET A 635 -31.11 -12.98 -9.48
C MET A 635 -29.80 -12.43 -10.06
N SER A 636 -29.43 -12.84 -11.28
CA SER A 636 -28.21 -12.36 -11.92
C SER A 636 -28.33 -10.87 -12.30
N ILE A 637 -29.49 -10.43 -12.79
CA ILE A 637 -29.76 -8.99 -13.02
C ILE A 637 -29.67 -8.23 -11.69
N PHE A 638 -30.33 -8.70 -10.64
CA PHE A 638 -30.32 -8.05 -9.33
C PHE A 638 -28.89 -7.91 -8.77
N TYR A 639 -28.07 -8.96 -8.87
CA TYR A 639 -26.67 -8.96 -8.48
C TYR A 639 -25.82 -8.00 -9.30
N LEU A 640 -25.98 -7.97 -10.63
CA LEU A 640 -25.23 -7.07 -11.50
C LEU A 640 -25.57 -5.59 -11.23
N VAL A 641 -26.86 -5.29 -11.04
CA VAL A 641 -27.33 -3.96 -10.64
C VAL A 641 -26.76 -3.62 -9.25
N ALA A 642 -26.70 -4.58 -8.32
CA ALA A 642 -26.06 -4.39 -7.02
C ALA A 642 -24.58 -4.01 -7.14
N CYS A 643 -23.81 -4.79 -7.89
CA CYS A 643 -22.38 -4.55 -8.10
C CYS A 643 -22.14 -3.17 -8.72
N HIS A 644 -22.94 -2.79 -9.73
CA HIS A 644 -22.89 -1.47 -10.33
C HIS A 644 -23.17 -0.37 -9.29
N HIS A 645 -24.30 -0.42 -8.59
CA HIS A 645 -24.69 0.67 -7.70
C HIS A 645 -23.84 0.77 -6.42
N VAL A 646 -23.42 -0.38 -5.86
CA VAL A 646 -22.51 -0.41 -4.70
C VAL A 646 -21.07 -0.08 -5.11
N GLY A 647 -20.75 -0.09 -6.41
CA GLY A 647 -19.43 0.28 -6.92
C GLY A 647 -18.39 -0.82 -6.69
N ILE A 648 -18.74 -2.06 -7.04
CA ILE A 648 -17.88 -3.25 -6.94
C ILE A 648 -17.83 -3.95 -8.30
N GLU A 649 -16.69 -4.56 -8.63
CA GLU A 649 -16.56 -5.42 -9.81
C GLU A 649 -17.51 -6.63 -9.68
N SER A 650 -18.26 -6.98 -10.72
CA SER A 650 -19.21 -8.10 -10.68
C SER A 650 -18.55 -9.48 -10.60
N GLY A 651 -17.26 -9.56 -10.93
CA GLY A 651 -16.53 -10.79 -11.18
C GLY A 651 -16.70 -11.29 -12.61
N ASP A 652 -15.66 -11.93 -13.14
CA ASP A 652 -15.68 -12.65 -14.41
C ASP A 652 -14.87 -13.96 -14.25
N PRO A 653 -15.52 -15.14 -14.23
CA PRO A 653 -16.95 -15.37 -14.49
C PRO A 653 -17.86 -14.94 -13.33
N LEU A 654 -19.15 -14.79 -13.63
CA LEU A 654 -20.20 -14.53 -12.62
C LEU A 654 -20.37 -15.72 -11.65
N PRO A 655 -20.88 -15.47 -10.43
CA PRO A 655 -20.97 -16.50 -9.39
C PRO A 655 -21.98 -17.62 -9.69
N ASN A 656 -21.85 -18.72 -8.95
CA ASN A 656 -22.76 -19.87 -8.99
C ASN A 656 -23.50 -20.01 -7.66
N ILE A 657 -24.68 -20.65 -7.67
CA ILE A 657 -25.43 -21.02 -6.46
C ILE A 657 -25.75 -22.51 -6.44
N GLU A 658 -25.83 -23.10 -5.25
CA GLU A 658 -26.24 -24.50 -5.07
C GLU A 658 -27.74 -24.60 -4.76
N PHE A 659 -28.49 -25.33 -5.59
CA PHE A 659 -29.91 -25.57 -5.42
C PHE A 659 -30.25 -27.04 -5.62
N LYS A 660 -30.81 -27.72 -4.60
CA LYS A 660 -31.22 -29.13 -4.66
C LYS A 660 -30.15 -30.07 -5.28
N ASN A 661 -28.89 -29.93 -4.83
CA ASN A 661 -27.72 -30.65 -5.35
C ASN A 661 -27.37 -30.36 -6.83
N GLN A 662 -27.80 -29.23 -7.37
CA GLN A 662 -27.41 -28.73 -8.69
C GLN A 662 -26.74 -27.37 -8.55
N THR A 663 -25.62 -27.19 -9.25
CA THR A 663 -24.95 -25.88 -9.37
C THR A 663 -25.60 -25.09 -10.51
N LEU A 664 -26.19 -23.94 -10.19
CA LEU A 664 -26.80 -23.04 -11.15
C LEU A 664 -25.89 -21.81 -11.32
N ALA A 665 -25.43 -21.57 -12.55
CA ALA A 665 -24.58 -20.44 -12.89
C ALA A 665 -25.40 -19.18 -13.18
N PHE A 666 -24.94 -18.02 -12.71
CA PHE A 666 -25.57 -16.75 -13.06
C PHE A 666 -25.35 -16.43 -14.53
N SER A 667 -26.43 -16.01 -15.20
CA SER A 667 -26.35 -15.53 -16.57
C SER A 667 -25.74 -14.13 -16.62
N ASN A 668 -25.02 -13.80 -17.70
CA ASN A 668 -24.50 -12.46 -17.96
C ASN A 668 -25.40 -11.73 -18.97
N PRO A 669 -26.55 -11.15 -18.55
CA PRO A 669 -27.38 -10.36 -19.44
C PRO A 669 -26.65 -9.06 -19.82
N HIS A 670 -26.80 -8.63 -21.07
CA HIS A 670 -26.42 -7.27 -21.44
C HIS A 670 -27.38 -6.29 -20.76
N LEU A 671 -26.86 -5.49 -19.84
CA LEU A 671 -27.63 -4.47 -19.10
C LEU A 671 -27.16 -3.08 -19.54
N GLU A 672 -28.12 -2.23 -19.93
CA GLU A 672 -27.88 -0.80 -20.11
C GLU A 672 -28.16 -0.10 -18.77
N LEU A 673 -27.11 0.13 -17.99
CA LEU A 673 -27.20 0.83 -16.70
C LEU A 673 -26.74 2.27 -16.88
N GLU A 674 -27.46 3.20 -16.25
CA GLU A 674 -27.05 4.61 -16.22
C GLU A 674 -25.69 4.75 -15.50
N PRO A 675 -24.82 5.65 -15.97
CA PRO A 675 -23.54 5.90 -15.32
C PRO A 675 -23.76 6.40 -13.89
N LEU A 676 -22.99 5.84 -12.96
CA LEU A 676 -23.07 6.21 -11.54
C LEU A 676 -22.74 7.70 -11.36
N PRO A 677 -23.39 8.39 -10.41
CA PRO A 677 -23.02 9.74 -10.03
C PRO A 677 -21.53 9.80 -9.67
N GLY A 678 -20.80 10.81 -10.15
CA GLY A 678 -19.34 10.90 -9.97
C GLY A 678 -18.85 11.01 -8.51
N GLN A 679 -19.76 11.11 -7.54
CA GLN A 679 -19.49 11.15 -6.11
C GLN A 679 -19.68 9.80 -5.40
N TRP A 680 -20.15 8.76 -6.10
CA TRP A 680 -20.36 7.46 -5.47
C TRP A 680 -19.02 6.76 -5.18
N PRO A 681 -18.81 6.27 -3.94
CA PRO A 681 -17.61 5.56 -3.59
C PRO A 681 -17.56 4.24 -4.36
N GLN A 682 -16.37 3.89 -4.85
CA GLN A 682 -16.12 2.66 -5.61
C GLN A 682 -14.94 1.93 -5.00
N LEU A 683 -14.99 0.60 -4.97
CA LEU A 683 -13.93 -0.25 -4.46
C LEU A 683 -12.96 -0.62 -5.60
N PRO A 684 -11.79 0.03 -5.71
CA PRO A 684 -10.92 -0.20 -6.84
C PRO A 684 -10.27 -1.59 -6.77
N VAL A 685 -10.10 -2.22 -7.94
CA VAL A 685 -9.43 -3.51 -8.09
C VAL A 685 -8.15 -3.32 -8.88
N HIS A 686 -7.01 -3.61 -8.24
CA HIS A 686 -5.69 -3.49 -8.84
C HIS A 686 -5.07 -4.86 -9.05
N GLU A 687 -4.37 -5.01 -10.15
CA GLU A 687 -3.56 -6.18 -10.47
C GLU A 687 -2.11 -5.74 -10.70
N TYR A 688 -1.18 -6.51 -10.14
CA TYR A 688 0.24 -6.34 -10.39
C TYR A 688 0.65 -7.02 -11.69
N ARG A 689 1.40 -6.31 -12.54
CA ARG A 689 1.77 -6.79 -13.87
C ARG A 689 3.16 -7.43 -13.86
N PRO A 690 3.29 -8.75 -14.06
CA PRO A 690 4.58 -9.43 -14.02
C PRO A 690 5.51 -9.04 -15.17
N GLU A 691 5.00 -8.44 -16.26
CA GLU A 691 5.82 -7.91 -17.34
C GLU A 691 6.74 -6.79 -16.88
N PHE A 692 6.28 -5.95 -15.94
CA PHE A 692 7.08 -4.86 -15.39
C PHE A 692 8.37 -5.37 -14.73
N GLU A 693 8.32 -6.51 -14.02
CA GLU A 693 9.53 -7.08 -13.42
C GLU A 693 10.55 -7.55 -14.44
N LYS A 694 10.08 -8.05 -15.59
CA LYS A 694 10.97 -8.48 -16.67
C LYS A 694 11.72 -7.28 -17.24
N ASP A 695 11.01 -6.17 -17.46
CA ASP A 695 11.61 -4.93 -17.94
C ASP A 695 12.54 -4.32 -16.89
N LEU A 696 12.16 -4.35 -15.61
CA LEU A 696 12.94 -3.84 -14.50
C LEU A 696 14.26 -4.61 -14.31
N ARG A 697 14.24 -5.94 -14.41
CA ARG A 697 15.45 -6.80 -14.32
C ARG A 697 16.48 -6.51 -15.40
N ASN A 698 16.06 -5.95 -16.54
CA ASN A 698 16.98 -5.57 -17.61
C ASN A 698 17.76 -4.29 -17.31
N ILE A 699 17.26 -3.46 -16.38
CA ILE A 699 17.85 -2.16 -16.01
C ILE A 699 18.57 -2.26 -14.67
N ILE A 700 17.94 -2.87 -13.65
CA ILE A 700 18.49 -3.02 -12.31
C ILE A 700 18.32 -4.45 -11.80
N ALA A 701 19.42 -5.06 -11.39
CA ALA A 701 19.41 -6.42 -10.85
C ALA A 701 18.77 -6.44 -9.44
N PRO A 702 18.11 -7.55 -9.05
CA PRO A 702 17.70 -7.78 -7.67
C PRO A 702 18.88 -7.68 -6.72
N SER A 703 18.63 -7.27 -5.47
CA SER A 703 19.67 -7.25 -4.46
C SER A 703 20.19 -8.68 -4.30
N ASN A 704 21.50 -8.89 -4.45
CA ASN A 704 22.10 -10.17 -4.09
C ASN A 704 22.08 -10.26 -2.57
N THR A 705 21.00 -10.78 -1.99
CA THR A 705 21.05 -11.36 -0.65
C THR A 705 21.81 -12.68 -0.74
N GLN A 706 23.13 -12.58 -0.92
CA GLN A 706 24.08 -13.58 -0.43
C GLN A 706 24.79 -12.94 0.76
N GLY A 707 24.17 -13.10 1.93
CA GLY A 707 24.90 -13.18 3.20
C GLY A 707 25.15 -14.66 3.47
#